data_AF-A0A5C7H103-F1
#
_entry.id   AF-A0A5C7H103-F1
#
_cell.length_a   1.000
_cell.length_b   1.000
_cell.length_c   1.000
_cell.angle_alpha   90.00
_cell.angle_beta   90.00
_cell.angle_gamma   90.00
#
_symmetry.space_group_name_H-M   'P 1'
#
loop_
_entity.id
_entity.type
_entity.pdbx_description
1 polymer ?
#
loop_
_entity_poly.entity_id
_entity_poly.type
_entity_poly.pdbx_seq_one_letter_code
_entity_poly.pdbx_strand_id
1 'polypeptide(L)'
;MIVSNVDLFDPRTTMDSDFSPGGLDSDFGFAFNDSNFSDRVLRIEIVSDLPETKSDGEGCSTIADWARNRKRRREDIRKDTAVDVVEQREEQILNCNMPDTEDGVTYENQDEEPVAMIEELPADLESTLNQQGDEGTHSNDSSWNMDCSTVLRVKTIHISSPILAAKSPFFYKLFSNGMRESEQRHVTLRIHASEEAALMELLNFMYSNTISTTTPTALLDVLMAADKFEVASCMRYCSKLLRNLPMTCESALLYLDLPSSVLMGEAVQPLTDAAKQFLAARYKDITKFQEEVLNLPLAGIEAVLSSDDLQIASEDAVYDFVLKWVRTHYPKQDDRRDILASRLGRLIRFPYMTCRKLKKVLSCNDFKPELASKVVLESLFFKAETPYRQRALAAEEANATYRRFVERAYKYRPVKVVEFELPRQQCVVYLDLKREECANLFPAGRVYSQAFHLGGQGFFLSAHCNMDQQSSFHCFGLFLGMQEKGSVTFAVDYEFAARSKPTEEYVSKYKGNYTFTGGKAVGYRNLFGIPWTAFTAEDSVYFINGILHLRAELTIRQTSSPINLLHTTTPVFKSKMNWNVIWLSLSLCFLSVLGSLEEKYNTDSLDAALQDIALQTLVRHRPHTGALYKAMLPANLSGMNVSIVRLRSRRLWNIGANFSNFHIPSRTLTVPHVRRLAIVYQDFGNWSSNYYSVPGYSMITPVTGFMVFDASNVRARRITKLSLNTTGEPIVIRFSDPTFSDGMISRATRCATFSSDGALNLSQMSQPNVCYSQDQGHFTIVVPLKKKKKKTGQWYLWVIGFVLGFGVLVLVGYLGVVVSLKLLKTKKIQVMEKQADQDLVLDTIWVGRSKMPYATVTRTQPVIEEGGFA
;
A
#
# COMPACT_ATOMS: atom_id res chain seq x y z
N MET A 1 24.99 -64.57 16.60
CA MET A 1 24.13 -63.51 17.14
C MET A 1 23.43 -62.85 15.96
N ILE A 2 22.14 -62.61 16.14
CA ILE A 2 21.13 -62.44 15.09
C ILE A 2 21.17 -61.02 14.52
N VAL A 3 20.86 -60.96 13.22
CA VAL A 3 20.78 -59.80 12.33
C VAL A 3 19.72 -58.79 12.78
N SER A 4 19.99 -57.50 12.59
CA SER A 4 18.96 -56.51 12.30
C SER A 4 19.44 -55.54 11.22
N ASN A 5 18.88 -55.70 10.02
CA ASN A 5 18.91 -54.75 8.91
C ASN A 5 18.34 -53.40 9.37
N VAL A 6 19.03 -52.31 9.05
CA VAL A 6 18.45 -50.96 9.03
C VAL A 6 18.71 -50.39 7.64
N ASP A 7 17.62 -50.08 6.95
CA ASP A 7 17.58 -49.55 5.59
C ASP A 7 18.37 -48.24 5.46
N LEU A 8 19.24 -48.20 4.45
CA LEU A 8 20.18 -47.11 4.18
C LEU A 8 19.68 -46.11 3.11
N PHE A 9 18.37 -45.99 2.90
CA PHE A 9 17.80 -45.09 1.88
C PHE A 9 16.44 -44.48 2.30
N ASP A 10 16.48 -43.32 2.96
CA ASP A 10 15.33 -42.41 3.10
C ASP A 10 15.72 -41.03 2.50
N PRO A 11 15.04 -40.51 1.45
CA PRO A 11 15.43 -39.31 0.74
C PRO A 11 15.01 -37.99 1.43
N ARG A 12 14.88 -37.97 2.76
CA ARG A 12 14.38 -36.79 3.51
C ARG A 12 15.36 -36.06 4.42
N THR A 13 16.64 -36.41 4.42
CA THR A 13 17.66 -35.57 5.06
C THR A 13 18.21 -34.56 4.05
N THR A 14 17.57 -33.39 3.98
CA THR A 14 18.24 -32.16 3.57
C THR A 14 19.51 -32.00 4.41
N MET A 15 20.68 -32.04 3.76
CA MET A 15 21.96 -31.74 4.39
C MET A 15 22.00 -30.25 4.76
N ASP A 16 21.43 -29.90 5.91
CA ASP A 16 21.82 -28.71 6.65
C ASP A 16 23.08 -29.06 7.45
N SER A 17 24.25 -28.78 6.86
CA SER A 17 25.50 -28.71 7.61
C SER A 17 25.71 -27.28 8.09
N ASP A 18 24.97 -26.90 9.12
CA ASP A 18 25.42 -25.81 10.00
C ASP A 18 26.69 -26.27 10.73
N PHE A 19 27.70 -25.41 10.67
CA PHE A 19 29.08 -25.66 11.08
C PHE A 19 29.17 -26.21 12.51
N SER A 20 29.51 -27.49 12.63
CA SER A 20 30.38 -27.97 13.70
C SER A 20 31.84 -27.77 13.25
N PRO A 21 32.71 -27.12 14.05
CA PRO A 21 34.13 -27.01 13.73
C PRO A 21 34.79 -28.36 14.03
N GLY A 22 34.71 -29.32 13.10
CA GLY A 22 35.27 -30.65 13.32
C GLY A 22 35.03 -31.72 12.24
N GLY A 23 34.27 -31.43 11.18
CA GLY A 23 34.20 -32.33 10.03
C GLY A 23 35.37 -32.08 9.09
N LEU A 24 36.23 -33.08 8.90
CA LEU A 24 37.28 -33.07 7.87
C LEU A 24 36.59 -32.89 6.51
N ASP A 25 36.62 -31.70 5.91
CA ASP A 25 36.23 -31.52 4.51
C ASP A 25 37.31 -32.25 3.70
N SER A 26 37.02 -33.48 3.30
CA SER A 26 37.99 -34.38 2.70
C SER A 26 38.40 -33.82 1.32
N ASP A 27 39.63 -33.32 1.26
CA ASP A 27 40.27 -32.85 0.03
C ASP A 27 40.64 -34.07 -0.84
N PHE A 28 39.93 -34.20 -1.96
CA PHE A 28 40.17 -35.21 -2.98
C PHE A 28 40.88 -34.64 -4.21
N GLY A 29 41.54 -33.48 -4.10
CA GLY A 29 42.25 -32.85 -5.20
C GLY A 29 43.25 -33.79 -5.91
N PHE A 30 43.87 -34.71 -5.17
CA PHE A 30 44.76 -35.73 -5.72
C PHE A 30 44.08 -36.71 -6.70
N ALA A 31 42.75 -36.90 -6.60
CA ALA A 31 41.97 -37.80 -7.43
C ALA A 31 41.37 -37.11 -8.68
N PHE A 32 41.53 -35.79 -8.81
CA PHE A 32 40.99 -35.04 -9.93
C PHE A 32 41.69 -35.42 -11.24
N ASN A 33 40.91 -35.94 -12.21
CA ASN A 33 41.40 -36.39 -13.51
C ASN A 33 42.51 -37.48 -13.43
N ASP A 34 42.50 -38.30 -12.37
CA ASP A 34 43.41 -39.44 -12.23
C ASP A 34 42.70 -40.75 -12.61
N SER A 35 43.29 -41.50 -13.53
CA SER A 35 42.76 -42.79 -13.98
C SER A 35 42.64 -43.84 -12.87
N ASN A 36 43.54 -43.80 -11.88
CA ASN A 36 43.59 -44.77 -10.78
C ASN A 36 42.46 -44.58 -9.75
N PHE A 37 41.91 -43.37 -9.69
CA PHE A 37 40.86 -42.99 -8.74
C PHE A 37 39.52 -42.70 -9.42
N SER A 38 39.38 -43.09 -10.70
CA SER A 38 38.18 -42.90 -11.50
C SER A 38 37.45 -44.21 -11.78
N ASP A 39 36.12 -44.19 -11.65
CA ASP A 39 35.23 -45.26 -12.07
C ASP A 39 34.59 -44.97 -13.44
N ARG A 40 34.57 -43.70 -13.86
CA ARG A 40 33.99 -43.26 -15.14
C ARG A 40 34.88 -42.25 -15.88
N VAL A 41 34.61 -42.12 -17.18
CA VAL A 41 35.18 -41.08 -18.04
C VAL A 41 34.07 -40.13 -18.46
N LEU A 42 34.17 -38.86 -18.08
CA LEU A 42 33.25 -37.82 -18.53
C LEU A 42 33.75 -37.24 -19.86
N ARG A 43 32.94 -37.38 -20.90
CA ARG A 43 33.17 -36.85 -22.24
C ARG A 43 32.38 -35.56 -22.40
N ILE A 44 33.08 -34.43 -22.33
CA ILE A 44 32.50 -33.09 -22.45
C ILE A 44 32.52 -32.70 -23.93
N GLU A 45 31.37 -32.69 -24.57
CA GLU A 45 31.17 -32.20 -25.93
C GLU A 45 30.98 -30.68 -25.90
N ILE A 46 31.93 -29.93 -26.46
CA ILE A 46 31.90 -28.49 -26.53
C ILE A 46 31.37 -28.07 -27.89
N VAL A 47 30.27 -27.32 -27.86
CA VAL A 47 29.54 -26.86 -29.05
C VAL A 47 29.75 -25.35 -29.21
N SER A 48 29.66 -24.86 -30.45
CA SER A 48 29.80 -23.44 -30.77
C SER A 48 28.73 -22.58 -30.11
N ASP A 49 29.12 -21.37 -29.71
CA ASP A 49 28.20 -20.29 -29.32
C ASP A 49 27.54 -19.66 -30.59
N LEU A 50 26.89 -20.44 -31.46
CA LEU A 50 26.21 -19.89 -32.66
C LEU A 50 24.92 -19.14 -32.26
N PRO A 51 24.53 -18.07 -32.99
CA PRO A 51 23.30 -17.35 -32.71
C PRO A 51 22.12 -18.12 -33.30
N GLU A 52 21.37 -18.82 -32.46
CA GLU A 52 20.07 -19.33 -32.89
C GLU A 52 19.15 -18.15 -33.23
N THR A 53 18.64 -18.14 -34.45
CA THR A 53 17.59 -17.23 -34.90
C THR A 53 16.32 -17.49 -34.10
N LYS A 54 15.93 -16.50 -33.29
CA LYS A 54 14.64 -16.31 -32.60
C LYS A 54 13.68 -17.52 -32.61
N SER A 55 13.56 -18.18 -31.46
CA SER A 55 12.24 -18.59 -30.96
C SER A 55 11.96 -17.76 -29.70
N ASP A 56 10.88 -16.97 -29.75
CA ASP A 56 10.43 -16.19 -28.60
C ASP A 56 9.71 -17.17 -27.63
N GLY A 57 10.23 -17.31 -26.41
CA GLY A 57 9.51 -18.02 -25.33
C GLY A 57 10.34 -18.80 -24.29
N GLU A 58 11.64 -19.04 -24.50
CA GLU A 58 12.42 -19.88 -23.57
C GLU A 58 13.50 -19.09 -22.80
N GLY A 59 13.54 -19.32 -21.48
CA GLY A 59 14.42 -18.60 -20.55
C GLY A 59 15.91 -18.73 -20.88
N CYS A 60 16.70 -17.78 -20.39
CA CYS A 60 18.15 -17.70 -20.60
C CYS A 60 18.84 -18.97 -20.10
N SER A 61 19.16 -19.91 -20.99
CA SER A 61 19.65 -21.26 -20.64
C SER A 61 21.18 -21.37 -20.66
N THR A 62 21.89 -20.35 -21.16
CA THR A 62 23.36 -20.39 -21.32
C THR A 62 24.07 -19.18 -20.70
N ILE A 63 25.29 -19.40 -20.19
CA ILE A 63 26.16 -18.35 -19.62
C ILE A 63 26.50 -17.29 -20.69
N ALA A 64 26.66 -17.70 -21.95
CA ALA A 64 26.88 -16.80 -23.08
C ALA A 64 25.68 -15.89 -23.39
N ASP A 65 24.45 -16.38 -23.26
CA ASP A 65 23.25 -15.54 -23.46
C ASP A 65 23.12 -14.47 -22.39
N TRP A 66 23.45 -14.80 -21.15
CA TRP A 66 23.53 -13.80 -20.07
C TRP A 66 24.62 -12.76 -20.35
N ALA A 67 25.83 -13.19 -20.74
CA ALA A 67 26.94 -12.29 -21.10
C ALA A 67 26.65 -11.42 -22.34
N ARG A 68 25.86 -11.90 -23.30
CA ARG A 68 25.43 -11.16 -24.51
C ARG A 68 24.27 -10.20 -24.23
N ASN A 69 23.24 -10.62 -23.49
CA ASN A 69 22.14 -9.74 -23.08
C ASN A 69 22.63 -8.57 -22.22
N ARG A 70 23.69 -8.78 -21.44
CA ARG A 70 24.39 -7.71 -20.71
C ARG A 70 24.91 -6.59 -21.62
N LYS A 71 25.34 -6.91 -22.86
CA LYS A 71 25.85 -5.94 -23.84
C LYS A 71 24.69 -5.30 -24.63
N ARG A 72 23.68 -6.08 -24.99
CA ARG A 72 22.47 -5.64 -25.71
C ARG A 72 21.52 -4.78 -24.86
N ARG A 73 21.34 -5.05 -23.56
CA ARG A 73 20.55 -4.21 -22.63
C ARG A 73 21.11 -2.79 -22.45
N ARG A 74 22.37 -2.51 -22.84
CA ARG A 74 22.91 -1.14 -22.90
C ARG A 74 22.52 -0.38 -24.17
N GLU A 75 22.11 -1.08 -25.24
CA GLU A 75 21.77 -0.49 -26.55
C GLU A 75 20.27 -0.62 -26.91
N ASP A 76 19.56 -1.60 -26.36
CA ASP A 76 18.21 -2.00 -26.78
C ASP A 76 17.04 -1.31 -26.05
N ILE A 77 17.29 -0.27 -25.24
CA ILE A 77 16.20 0.60 -24.73
C ILE A 77 15.44 1.31 -25.89
N ARG A 78 15.92 1.18 -27.13
CA ARG A 78 15.34 1.86 -28.30
C ARG A 78 14.47 0.99 -29.22
N LYS A 79 14.52 -0.35 -29.17
CA LYS A 79 13.73 -1.20 -30.08
C LYS A 79 13.34 -2.53 -29.42
N ASP A 80 12.07 -2.91 -29.62
CA ASP A 80 11.41 -4.18 -29.27
C ASP A 80 10.81 -4.31 -27.86
N THR A 81 9.52 -3.94 -27.75
CA THR A 81 8.56 -4.57 -26.82
C THR A 81 7.36 -5.02 -27.65
N ALA A 82 7.35 -6.30 -28.00
CA ALA A 82 6.16 -7.09 -28.27
C ALA A 82 6.51 -8.58 -28.04
N VAL A 83 5.70 -9.21 -27.20
CA VAL A 83 5.59 -10.66 -26.91
C VAL A 83 6.40 -11.20 -25.71
N ASP A 84 5.63 -11.85 -24.82
CA ASP A 84 5.93 -12.71 -23.64
C ASP A 84 6.35 -12.16 -22.27
N VAL A 85 5.36 -12.09 -21.35
CA VAL A 85 5.54 -12.31 -19.89
C VAL A 85 4.27 -12.97 -19.30
N VAL A 86 4.24 -14.30 -19.21
CA VAL A 86 3.48 -15.04 -18.17
C VAL A 86 4.23 -16.33 -17.82
N GLU A 87 4.84 -16.35 -16.63
CA GLU A 87 5.35 -17.47 -15.79
C GLU A 87 6.66 -16.96 -15.14
N GLN A 88 6.87 -16.90 -13.82
CA GLN A 88 6.62 -17.84 -12.74
C GLN A 88 6.81 -17.11 -11.37
N ARG A 89 6.38 -17.79 -10.29
CA ARG A 89 6.89 -17.76 -8.89
C ARG A 89 6.02 -17.12 -7.79
N GLU A 90 5.11 -17.94 -7.26
CA GLU A 90 4.97 -18.25 -5.82
C GLU A 90 5.46 -19.73 -5.71
N GLU A 91 6.15 -20.26 -4.70
CA GLU A 91 6.03 -20.18 -3.24
C GLU A 91 7.34 -20.69 -2.58
N GLN A 92 7.53 -20.42 -1.29
CA GLN A 92 8.15 -21.35 -0.34
C GLN A 92 7.77 -20.97 1.09
N ILE A 93 6.87 -21.72 1.74
CA ILE A 93 6.90 -21.95 3.20
C ILE A 93 6.50 -23.41 3.50
N LEU A 94 7.39 -24.04 4.26
CA LEU A 94 7.42 -25.34 4.94
C LEU A 94 6.07 -25.94 5.36
N ASN A 95 5.95 -27.26 5.17
CA ASN A 95 4.91 -28.09 5.78
C ASN A 95 5.57 -29.16 6.66
N CYS A 96 5.29 -29.16 7.97
CA CYS A 96 5.58 -30.26 8.90
C CYS A 96 4.38 -31.22 8.89
N ASN A 97 4.63 -32.53 8.77
CA ASN A 97 3.63 -33.57 9.07
C ASN A 97 4.23 -34.57 10.07
N MET A 98 3.47 -34.90 11.12
CA MET A 98 3.51 -36.22 11.76
C MET A 98 2.34 -37.08 11.24
N PRO A 99 2.46 -38.41 11.27
CA PRO A 99 1.38 -39.34 10.93
C PRO A 99 0.69 -39.90 12.19
N ASP A 100 -0.58 -40.29 12.06
CA ASP A 100 -1.20 -41.39 12.82
C ASP A 100 -2.39 -41.92 11.98
N THR A 101 -2.39 -43.14 11.44
CA THR A 101 -2.62 -44.51 11.98
C THR A 101 -4.10 -44.84 12.27
N GLU A 102 -4.62 -45.76 11.44
CA GLU A 102 -5.56 -46.87 11.70
C GLU A 102 -7.09 -46.76 11.81
N ASP A 103 -7.67 -47.92 11.45
CA ASP A 103 -9.05 -48.45 11.45
C ASP A 103 -10.02 -47.98 10.34
N GLY A 104 -10.65 -48.84 9.52
CA GLY A 104 -10.87 -50.28 9.58
C GLY A 104 -12.36 -50.59 9.26
N VAL A 105 -12.63 -51.69 8.55
CA VAL A 105 -13.94 -52.41 8.40
C VAL A 105 -14.81 -52.13 7.12
N THR A 106 -14.58 -52.96 6.08
CA THR A 106 -15.49 -53.94 5.37
C THR A 106 -17.01 -53.69 5.25
N TYR A 107 -17.84 -54.17 4.28
CA TYR A 107 -17.86 -54.95 3.01
C TYR A 107 -19.14 -54.43 2.27
N GLU A 108 -19.31 -54.45 0.95
CA GLU A 108 -19.84 -55.59 0.17
C GLU A 108 -19.64 -55.39 -1.34
N ASN A 109 -19.38 -56.52 -2.01
CA ASN A 109 -19.26 -56.68 -3.45
C ASN A 109 -20.63 -56.62 -4.16
N GLN A 110 -20.61 -56.25 -5.44
CA GLN A 110 -21.29 -57.04 -6.48
C GLN A 110 -20.65 -56.80 -7.85
N ASP A 111 -20.63 -57.90 -8.60
CA ASP A 111 -19.78 -58.24 -9.73
C ASP A 111 -20.24 -57.62 -11.07
N GLU A 112 -19.31 -57.47 -12.02
CA GLU A 112 -19.22 -58.31 -13.23
C GLU A 112 -18.08 -57.83 -14.15
N GLU A 113 -17.35 -58.81 -14.69
CA GLU A 113 -16.06 -58.73 -15.38
C GLU A 113 -16.24 -59.00 -16.92
N PRO A 114 -15.18 -59.18 -17.76
CA PRO A 114 -15.02 -58.42 -19.01
C PRO A 114 -14.85 -59.31 -20.27
N VAL A 115 -14.69 -58.74 -21.47
CA VAL A 115 -14.09 -59.45 -22.62
C VAL A 115 -13.30 -58.48 -23.53
N ALA A 116 -12.05 -58.85 -23.81
CA ALA A 116 -11.12 -58.27 -24.81
C ALA A 116 -11.34 -58.89 -26.21
N MET A 117 -10.70 -58.36 -27.26
CA MET A 117 -10.02 -59.14 -28.34
C MET A 117 -9.42 -58.23 -29.43
N ILE A 118 -8.45 -58.82 -30.13
CA ILE A 118 -7.37 -58.34 -31.02
C ILE A 118 -7.75 -58.49 -32.51
N GLU A 119 -7.09 -57.77 -33.43
CA GLU A 119 -6.54 -58.19 -34.76
C GLU A 119 -6.14 -56.92 -35.56
N GLU A 120 -4.87 -56.65 -35.95
CA GLU A 120 -3.97 -57.19 -37.00
C GLU A 120 -4.33 -56.92 -38.48
N LEU A 121 -3.28 -56.53 -39.23
CA LEU A 121 -3.21 -56.05 -40.63
C LEU A 121 -3.47 -57.15 -41.69
N PRO A 122 -3.59 -56.77 -42.99
CA PRO A 122 -2.49 -57.13 -43.91
C PRO A 122 -2.17 -56.09 -45.00
N ALA A 123 -1.00 -56.29 -45.61
CA ALA A 123 -0.41 -55.56 -46.73
C ALA A 123 -0.59 -56.29 -48.09
N ASP A 124 -0.11 -55.62 -49.15
CA ASP A 124 0.36 -56.12 -50.46
C ASP A 124 -0.59 -56.08 -51.68
N LEU A 125 -0.25 -55.21 -52.66
CA LEU A 125 -0.06 -55.64 -54.06
C LEU A 125 0.82 -54.63 -54.84
N GLU A 126 1.69 -55.16 -55.68
CA GLU A 126 2.91 -54.60 -56.26
C GLU A 126 2.83 -54.40 -57.80
N SER A 127 3.69 -53.52 -58.35
CA SER A 127 4.24 -53.46 -59.73
C SER A 127 3.30 -53.01 -60.87
N THR A 128 3.68 -52.33 -61.97
CA THR A 128 4.97 -52.25 -62.73
C THR A 128 5.04 -50.99 -63.64
N LEU A 129 6.27 -50.66 -64.05
CA LEU A 129 6.80 -49.61 -64.96
C LEU A 129 6.06 -49.27 -66.28
N ASN A 130 6.17 -48.00 -66.74
CA ASN A 130 7.01 -47.60 -67.90
C ASN A 130 7.07 -46.07 -68.18
N GLN A 131 8.19 -45.68 -68.80
CA GLN A 131 8.77 -44.33 -69.02
C GLN A 131 8.22 -43.54 -70.23
N GLN A 132 8.79 -42.33 -70.40
CA GLN A 132 8.80 -41.39 -71.55
C GLN A 132 7.68 -40.33 -71.55
N GLY A 133 7.89 -39.01 -71.64
CA GLY A 133 9.08 -38.16 -71.68
C GLY A 133 8.64 -36.67 -71.82
N ASP A 134 9.58 -35.79 -71.48
CA ASP A 134 9.80 -34.43 -72.00
C ASP A 134 9.44 -33.15 -71.19
N GLU A 135 10.51 -32.36 -71.03
CA GLU A 135 10.81 -30.96 -70.73
C GLU A 135 9.85 -29.99 -69.99
N GLY A 136 10.43 -29.27 -69.00
CA GLY A 136 10.05 -27.86 -68.74
C GLY A 136 10.25 -27.31 -67.32
N THR A 137 11.45 -26.80 -67.04
CA THR A 137 11.68 -25.52 -66.30
C THR A 137 11.77 -25.50 -64.75
N HIS A 138 13.02 -25.44 -64.27
CA HIS A 138 13.56 -24.72 -63.10
C HIS A 138 12.75 -24.60 -61.79
N SER A 139 13.25 -25.23 -60.71
CA SER A 139 13.48 -24.53 -59.44
C SER A 139 14.51 -25.26 -58.57
N ASN A 140 15.49 -24.48 -58.09
CA ASN A 140 16.64 -24.84 -57.27
C ASN A 140 16.45 -25.95 -56.23
N ASP A 141 17.46 -26.82 -56.21
CA ASP A 141 17.97 -27.50 -55.03
C ASP A 141 18.11 -26.55 -53.84
N SER A 142 17.53 -26.92 -52.71
CA SER A 142 18.28 -27.02 -51.46
C SER A 142 17.47 -27.85 -50.48
N SER A 143 17.85 -29.12 -50.44
CA SER A 143 17.69 -30.02 -49.31
C SER A 143 17.74 -29.24 -47.99
N TRP A 144 16.69 -29.40 -47.18
CA TRP A 144 16.65 -28.95 -45.79
C TRP A 144 17.85 -29.55 -45.06
N ASN A 145 18.93 -28.77 -44.94
CA ASN A 145 20.07 -29.15 -44.14
C ASN A 145 19.63 -28.97 -42.69
N MET A 146 19.46 -30.10 -41.99
CA MET A 146 19.37 -30.13 -40.54
C MET A 146 20.57 -29.37 -39.97
N ASP A 147 20.31 -28.28 -39.25
CA ASP A 147 21.32 -27.59 -38.46
C ASP A 147 21.77 -28.52 -37.32
N CYS A 148 22.75 -29.37 -37.64
CA CYS A 148 23.47 -30.17 -36.67
C CYS A 148 24.46 -29.24 -35.97
N SER A 149 24.20 -28.93 -34.69
CA SER A 149 25.11 -28.17 -33.85
C SER A 149 26.49 -28.84 -33.87
N THR A 150 27.45 -28.28 -34.61
CA THR A 150 28.74 -28.95 -34.82
C THR A 150 29.53 -28.96 -33.51
N VAL A 151 29.87 -30.16 -33.04
CA VAL A 151 30.75 -30.34 -31.87
C VAL A 151 32.13 -29.80 -32.27
N LEU A 152 32.55 -28.70 -31.65
CA LEU A 152 33.81 -28.01 -31.95
C LEU A 152 35.00 -28.80 -31.43
N ARG A 153 34.90 -29.27 -30.19
CA ARG A 153 35.94 -30.05 -29.51
C ARG A 153 35.33 -30.96 -28.46
N VAL A 154 36.01 -32.05 -28.16
CA VAL A 154 35.62 -32.99 -27.11
C VAL A 154 36.75 -33.08 -26.11
N LYS A 155 36.41 -32.91 -24.83
CA LYS A 155 37.35 -33.02 -23.71
C LYS A 155 36.98 -34.21 -22.86
N THR A 156 37.93 -35.07 -22.55
CA THR A 156 37.71 -36.25 -21.71
C THR A 156 38.43 -36.08 -20.39
N ILE A 157 37.73 -36.34 -19.29
CA ILE A 157 38.30 -36.33 -17.95
C ILE A 157 37.92 -37.59 -17.17
N HIS A 158 38.85 -38.06 -16.36
CA HIS A 158 38.64 -39.15 -15.41
C HIS A 158 37.91 -38.63 -14.18
N ILE A 159 36.78 -39.26 -13.82
CA ILE A 159 35.93 -38.84 -12.69
C ILE A 159 35.57 -40.02 -11.78
N SER A 160 35.43 -39.70 -10.50
CA SER A 160 34.81 -40.51 -9.46
C SER A 160 33.34 -40.13 -9.29
N SER A 161 32.44 -41.01 -9.70
CA SER A 161 30.98 -40.81 -9.60
C SER A 161 30.52 -40.56 -8.16
N PRO A 162 31.01 -41.30 -7.13
CA PRO A 162 30.61 -41.06 -5.75
C PRO A 162 30.96 -39.65 -5.24
N ILE A 163 32.14 -39.13 -5.60
CA ILE A 163 32.57 -37.78 -5.18
C ILE A 163 31.66 -36.72 -5.81
N LEU A 164 31.42 -36.81 -7.11
CA LEU A 164 30.57 -35.85 -7.82
C LEU A 164 29.11 -35.93 -7.35
N ALA A 165 28.57 -37.13 -7.18
CA ALA A 165 27.20 -37.36 -6.72
C ALA A 165 26.97 -36.85 -5.28
N ALA A 166 27.97 -36.98 -4.40
CA ALA A 166 27.88 -36.47 -3.03
C ALA A 166 27.81 -34.94 -2.95
N LYS A 167 28.40 -34.23 -3.93
CA LYS A 167 28.50 -32.76 -3.94
C LYS A 167 27.49 -32.09 -4.87
N SER A 168 26.78 -32.85 -5.72
CA SER A 168 25.83 -32.34 -6.72
C SER A 168 24.64 -33.29 -6.91
N PRO A 169 23.41 -32.84 -6.65
CA PRO A 169 22.22 -33.63 -6.94
C PRO A 169 22.01 -33.85 -8.46
N PHE A 170 22.51 -32.96 -9.32
CA PHE A 170 22.53 -33.17 -10.77
C PHE A 170 23.36 -34.41 -11.12
N PHE A 171 24.60 -34.51 -10.64
CA PHE A 171 25.47 -35.66 -10.90
C PHE A 171 24.95 -36.93 -10.21
N TYR A 172 24.35 -36.82 -9.03
CA TYR A 172 23.66 -37.95 -8.39
C TYR A 172 22.58 -38.53 -9.30
N LYS A 173 21.67 -37.69 -9.82
CA LYS A 173 20.62 -38.11 -10.77
C LYS A 173 21.23 -38.69 -12.04
N LEU A 174 22.27 -38.06 -12.58
CA LEU A 174 22.95 -38.51 -13.79
C LEU A 174 23.50 -39.94 -13.65
N PHE A 175 23.98 -40.31 -12.47
CA PHE A 175 24.59 -41.62 -12.22
C PHE A 175 23.65 -42.66 -11.59
N SER A 176 22.48 -42.29 -11.09
CA SER A 176 21.58 -43.18 -10.32
C SER A 176 20.17 -43.40 -10.91
N ASN A 177 19.77 -42.68 -11.96
CA ASN A 177 18.39 -42.70 -12.48
C ASN A 177 17.98 -43.94 -13.30
N GLY A 178 18.80 -44.99 -13.41
CA GLY A 178 18.46 -46.20 -14.19
C GLY A 178 18.31 -45.97 -15.72
N MET A 179 18.68 -44.80 -16.22
CA MET A 179 18.76 -44.48 -17.65
C MET A 179 20.05 -45.01 -18.27
N ARG A 180 20.16 -45.02 -19.61
CA ARG A 180 21.32 -45.58 -20.34
C ARG A 180 22.66 -44.99 -19.89
N GLU A 181 22.68 -43.74 -19.46
CA GLU A 181 23.85 -43.02 -18.96
C GLU A 181 24.34 -43.56 -17.60
N SER A 182 23.43 -44.08 -16.77
CA SER A 182 23.76 -44.64 -15.45
C SER A 182 24.57 -45.93 -15.53
N GLU A 183 24.40 -46.71 -16.60
CA GLU A 183 25.13 -47.96 -16.86
C GLU A 183 26.40 -47.76 -17.70
N GLN A 184 26.59 -46.57 -18.27
CA GLN A 184 27.72 -46.27 -19.16
C GLN A 184 28.97 -45.82 -18.39
N ARG A 185 30.11 -46.43 -18.74
CA ARG A 185 31.44 -45.99 -18.28
C ARG A 185 31.87 -44.65 -18.89
N HIS A 186 31.29 -44.29 -20.05
CA HIS A 186 31.52 -43.03 -20.75
C HIS A 186 30.26 -42.18 -20.69
N VAL A 187 30.25 -41.17 -19.84
CA VAL A 187 29.10 -40.25 -19.70
C VAL A 187 29.35 -39.02 -20.55
N THR A 188 28.41 -38.64 -21.41
CA THR A 188 28.58 -37.48 -22.30
C THR A 188 27.81 -36.28 -21.77
N LEU A 189 28.48 -35.12 -21.70
CA LEU A 189 27.89 -33.86 -21.25
C LEU A 189 28.12 -32.80 -22.31
N ARG A 190 27.07 -32.12 -22.76
CA ARG A 190 27.15 -31.06 -23.76
C ARG A 190 27.18 -29.69 -23.10
N ILE A 191 28.16 -28.87 -23.47
CA ILE A 191 28.28 -27.47 -23.04
C ILE A 191 28.61 -26.56 -24.21
N HIS A 192 28.40 -25.27 -24.01
CA HIS A 192 28.93 -24.26 -24.92
C HIS A 192 30.40 -23.95 -24.64
N ALA A 193 31.11 -23.46 -25.67
CA ALA A 193 32.52 -23.10 -25.57
C ALA A 193 32.80 -22.04 -24.49
N SER A 194 31.88 -21.11 -24.29
CA SER A 194 31.90 -20.11 -23.22
C SER A 194 31.86 -20.69 -21.80
N GLU A 195 31.27 -21.88 -21.61
CA GLU A 195 31.05 -22.48 -20.28
C GLU A 195 32.23 -23.37 -19.83
N GLU A 196 33.15 -23.72 -20.73
CA GLU A 196 34.18 -24.72 -20.43
C GLU A 196 35.07 -24.34 -19.26
N ALA A 197 35.59 -23.12 -19.24
CA ALA A 197 36.50 -22.69 -18.17
C ALA A 197 35.81 -22.75 -16.79
N ALA A 198 34.54 -22.33 -16.73
CA ALA A 198 33.73 -22.35 -15.52
C ALA A 198 33.40 -23.78 -15.05
N LEU A 199 33.04 -24.67 -15.99
CA LEU A 199 32.78 -26.07 -15.67
C LEU A 199 34.04 -26.78 -15.17
N MET A 200 35.19 -26.54 -15.79
CA MET A 200 36.45 -27.16 -15.37
C MET A 200 36.84 -26.74 -13.95
N GLU A 201 36.65 -25.46 -13.60
CA GLU A 201 36.90 -25.01 -12.23
C GLU A 201 35.86 -25.50 -11.24
N LEU A 202 34.59 -25.62 -11.65
CA LEU A 202 33.57 -26.25 -10.80
C LEU A 202 33.92 -27.70 -10.49
N LEU A 203 34.35 -28.47 -11.49
CA LEU A 203 34.74 -29.87 -11.29
C LEU A 203 35.99 -29.97 -10.42
N ASN A 204 36.99 -29.12 -10.64
CA ASN A 204 38.17 -29.05 -9.76
C ASN A 204 37.77 -28.70 -8.31
N PHE A 205 36.83 -27.76 -8.12
CA PHE A 205 36.29 -27.40 -6.80
C PHE A 205 35.59 -28.58 -6.12
N MET A 206 34.84 -29.41 -6.85
CA MET A 206 34.16 -30.57 -6.26
C MET A 206 35.13 -31.61 -5.67
N TYR A 207 36.39 -31.62 -6.12
CA TYR A 207 37.46 -32.49 -5.59
C TYR A 207 38.30 -31.76 -4.54
N SER A 208 38.77 -30.55 -4.83
CA SER A 208 39.76 -29.84 -4.01
C SER A 208 39.17 -28.85 -3.01
N ASN A 209 37.88 -28.51 -3.13
CA ASN A 209 37.22 -27.39 -2.47
C ASN A 209 37.91 -26.03 -2.72
N THR A 210 38.68 -25.87 -3.80
CA THR A 210 39.38 -24.63 -4.16
C THR A 210 39.01 -24.13 -5.56
N ILE A 211 39.09 -22.81 -5.76
CA ILE A 211 38.93 -22.15 -7.07
C ILE A 211 40.16 -21.28 -7.30
N SER A 212 40.78 -21.38 -8.48
CA SER A 212 42.03 -20.67 -8.79
C SER A 212 41.78 -19.26 -9.33
N THR A 213 40.59 -19.01 -9.88
CA THR A 213 40.23 -17.71 -10.49
C THR A 213 39.92 -16.65 -9.43
N THR A 214 40.49 -15.46 -9.58
CA THR A 214 40.29 -14.32 -8.66
C THR A 214 39.53 -13.15 -9.26
N THR A 215 39.21 -13.19 -10.55
CA THR A 215 38.52 -12.10 -11.23
C THR A 215 37.00 -12.16 -10.99
N PRO A 216 36.31 -11.03 -10.77
CA PRO A 216 34.87 -11.02 -10.51
C PRO A 216 34.04 -11.69 -11.60
N THR A 217 34.40 -11.50 -12.88
CA THR A 217 33.65 -12.10 -14.00
C THR A 217 33.79 -13.61 -14.05
N ALA A 218 35.01 -14.14 -13.92
CA ALA A 218 35.24 -15.59 -13.93
C ALA A 218 34.57 -16.27 -12.73
N LEU A 219 34.59 -15.63 -11.56
CA LEU A 219 33.87 -16.14 -10.38
C LEU A 219 32.37 -16.16 -10.55
N LEU A 220 31.80 -15.17 -11.27
CA LEU A 220 30.38 -15.20 -11.63
C LEU A 220 30.09 -16.32 -12.63
N ASP A 221 30.95 -16.55 -13.62
CA ASP A 221 30.78 -17.65 -14.58
C ASP A 221 30.81 -19.01 -13.85
N VAL A 222 31.72 -19.20 -12.89
CA VAL A 222 31.75 -20.40 -12.03
C VAL A 222 30.50 -20.49 -11.15
N LEU A 223 30.01 -19.37 -10.59
CA LEU A 223 28.77 -19.34 -9.82
C LEU A 223 27.57 -19.76 -10.68
N MET A 224 27.49 -19.29 -11.93
CA MET A 224 26.45 -19.68 -12.88
C MET A 224 26.55 -21.17 -13.25
N ALA A 225 27.75 -21.69 -13.46
CA ALA A 225 27.94 -23.12 -13.66
C ALA A 225 27.52 -23.93 -12.41
N ALA A 226 27.86 -23.45 -11.21
CA ALA A 226 27.47 -24.08 -9.96
C ALA A 226 25.95 -24.14 -9.78
N ASP A 227 25.21 -23.10 -10.17
CA ASP A 227 23.74 -23.11 -10.22
C ASP A 227 23.23 -24.17 -11.21
N LYS A 228 23.74 -24.15 -12.45
CA LYS A 228 23.36 -25.10 -13.53
C LYS A 228 23.56 -26.56 -13.14
N PHE A 229 24.62 -26.88 -12.40
CA PHE A 229 24.95 -28.23 -11.95
C PHE A 229 24.59 -28.49 -10.47
N GLU A 230 23.74 -27.65 -9.86
CA GLU A 230 23.19 -27.82 -8.52
C GLU A 230 24.26 -27.96 -7.38
N VAL A 231 25.40 -27.27 -7.48
CA VAL A 231 26.52 -27.31 -6.50
C VAL A 231 26.44 -26.13 -5.52
N ALA A 232 25.54 -26.22 -4.54
CA ALA A 232 25.27 -25.14 -3.59
C ALA A 232 26.50 -24.69 -2.76
N SER A 233 27.40 -25.62 -2.40
CA SER A 233 28.65 -25.30 -1.68
C SER A 233 29.57 -24.37 -2.47
N CYS A 234 29.68 -24.59 -3.78
CA CYS A 234 30.45 -23.74 -4.69
C CYS A 234 29.80 -22.35 -4.82
N MET A 235 28.48 -22.28 -4.96
CA MET A 235 27.76 -21.00 -4.99
C MET A 235 28.03 -20.15 -3.74
N ARG A 236 27.97 -20.75 -2.54
CA ARG A 236 28.29 -20.07 -1.27
C ARG A 236 29.75 -19.62 -1.22
N TYR A 237 30.68 -20.45 -1.70
CA TYR A 237 32.10 -20.13 -1.76
C TYR A 237 32.38 -18.94 -2.69
N CYS A 238 31.86 -18.97 -3.92
CA CYS A 238 31.96 -17.86 -4.88
C CYS A 238 31.34 -16.57 -4.32
N SER A 239 30.14 -16.66 -3.74
CA SER A 239 29.44 -15.53 -3.08
C SER A 239 30.31 -14.88 -1.99
N LYS A 240 30.95 -15.69 -1.13
CA LYS A 240 31.87 -15.20 -0.09
C LYS A 240 33.12 -14.54 -0.69
N LEU A 241 33.72 -15.14 -1.71
CA LEU A 241 34.93 -14.60 -2.33
C LEU A 241 34.65 -13.28 -3.05
N LEU A 242 33.54 -13.20 -3.80
CA LEU A 242 33.06 -11.98 -4.45
C LEU A 242 32.79 -10.86 -3.45
N ARG A 243 32.26 -11.17 -2.26
CA ARG A 243 32.04 -10.19 -1.18
C ARG A 243 33.34 -9.69 -0.55
N ASN A 244 34.39 -10.49 -0.55
CA ASN A 244 35.70 -10.11 -0.02
C ASN A 244 36.53 -9.26 -1.00
N LEU A 245 36.14 -9.22 -2.28
CA LEU A 245 36.73 -8.34 -3.28
C LEU A 245 36.21 -6.89 -3.10
N PRO A 246 37.00 -5.87 -3.49
CA PRO A 246 36.55 -4.49 -3.43
C PRO A 246 35.34 -4.27 -4.33
N MET A 247 34.25 -3.76 -3.74
CA MET A 247 33.00 -3.51 -4.45
C MET A 247 33.04 -2.15 -5.16
N THR A 248 32.86 -2.17 -6.48
CA THR A 248 32.68 -0.99 -7.35
C THR A 248 31.23 -0.87 -7.81
N CYS A 249 30.81 0.31 -8.30
CA CYS A 249 29.47 0.48 -8.87
C CYS A 249 29.18 -0.51 -10.00
N GLU A 250 30.18 -0.78 -10.85
CA GLU A 250 30.03 -1.79 -11.90
C GLU A 250 29.76 -3.16 -11.29
N SER A 251 30.64 -3.65 -10.43
CA SER A 251 30.49 -4.98 -9.80
C SER A 251 29.17 -5.13 -9.04
N ALA A 252 28.72 -4.09 -8.31
CA ALA A 252 27.44 -4.13 -7.62
C ALA A 252 26.26 -4.29 -8.60
N LEU A 253 26.29 -3.57 -9.73
CA LEU A 253 25.29 -3.71 -10.78
C LEU A 253 25.37 -5.07 -11.48
N LEU A 254 26.56 -5.66 -11.67
CA LEU A 254 26.71 -7.04 -12.15
C LEU A 254 25.98 -8.03 -11.24
N TYR A 255 26.23 -7.93 -9.93
CA TYR A 255 25.68 -8.88 -8.95
C TYR A 255 24.16 -8.78 -8.82
N LEU A 256 23.60 -7.59 -9.08
CA LEU A 256 22.15 -7.37 -9.07
C LEU A 256 21.44 -7.71 -10.40
N ASP A 257 22.18 -7.96 -11.48
CA ASP A 257 21.68 -8.35 -12.81
C ASP A 257 21.82 -9.86 -13.06
N LEU A 258 22.07 -10.65 -12.00
CA LEU A 258 22.06 -12.11 -12.08
C LEU A 258 20.65 -12.65 -12.38
N PRO A 259 20.52 -13.85 -12.98
CA PRO A 259 19.22 -14.46 -13.23
C PRO A 259 18.39 -14.64 -11.95
N SER A 260 17.06 -14.55 -12.08
CA SER A 260 16.13 -14.63 -10.94
C SER A 260 16.14 -16.01 -10.25
N SER A 261 16.52 -17.09 -10.95
CA SER A 261 16.75 -18.41 -10.34
C SER A 261 17.86 -18.32 -9.29
N VAL A 262 18.99 -17.73 -9.67
CA VAL A 262 20.20 -17.56 -8.87
C VAL A 262 20.01 -16.54 -7.74
N LEU A 263 19.43 -15.37 -8.05
CA LEU A 263 19.23 -14.28 -7.08
C LEU A 263 18.37 -14.70 -5.87
N MET A 264 17.44 -15.63 -6.07
CA MET A 264 16.56 -16.13 -5.02
C MET A 264 17.19 -17.26 -4.20
N GLY A 265 18.35 -17.79 -4.61
CA GLY A 265 19.07 -18.80 -3.87
C GLY A 265 19.71 -18.23 -2.61
N GLU A 266 19.50 -18.89 -1.46
CA GLU A 266 20.06 -18.47 -0.15
C GLU A 266 21.58 -18.31 -0.19
N ALA A 267 22.28 -19.07 -1.04
CA ALA A 267 23.73 -18.99 -1.20
C ALA A 267 24.24 -17.62 -1.71
N VAL A 268 23.43 -16.90 -2.48
CA VAL A 268 23.82 -15.67 -3.19
C VAL A 268 23.24 -14.41 -2.53
N GLN A 269 22.20 -14.55 -1.70
CA GLN A 269 21.57 -13.44 -0.98
C GLN A 269 22.58 -12.51 -0.27
N PRO A 270 23.57 -13.01 0.50
CA PRO A 270 24.52 -12.15 1.21
C PRO A 270 25.37 -11.26 0.28
N LEU A 271 25.65 -11.71 -0.94
CA LEU A 271 26.36 -10.93 -1.96
C LEU A 271 25.45 -9.83 -2.51
N THR A 272 24.20 -10.16 -2.82
CA THR A 272 23.23 -9.19 -3.36
C THR A 272 22.89 -8.11 -2.35
N ASP A 273 22.78 -8.46 -1.06
CA ASP A 273 22.50 -7.50 0.00
C ASP A 273 23.69 -6.57 0.24
N ALA A 274 24.92 -7.09 0.19
CA ALA A 274 26.12 -6.26 0.21
C ALA A 274 26.16 -5.28 -0.98
N ALA A 275 25.78 -5.74 -2.19
CA ALA A 275 25.68 -4.88 -3.37
C ALA A 275 24.61 -3.79 -3.23
N LYS A 276 23.42 -4.12 -2.71
CA LYS A 276 22.36 -3.14 -2.43
C LYS A 276 22.81 -2.11 -1.40
N GLN A 277 23.42 -2.56 -0.29
CA GLN A 277 23.92 -1.70 0.77
C GLN A 277 25.02 -0.76 0.26
N PHE A 278 25.94 -1.26 -0.57
CA PHE A 278 26.98 -0.46 -1.21
C PHE A 278 26.38 0.68 -2.05
N LEU A 279 25.43 0.37 -2.94
CA LEU A 279 24.78 1.38 -3.79
C LEU A 279 23.97 2.39 -2.96
N ALA A 280 23.22 1.92 -1.95
CA ALA A 280 22.48 2.76 -1.04
C ALA A 280 23.37 3.72 -0.25
N ALA A 281 24.54 3.25 0.21
CA ALA A 281 25.51 4.07 0.92
C ALA A 281 26.19 5.09 -0.02
N ARG A 282 26.59 4.66 -1.23
CA ARG A 282 27.22 5.52 -2.23
C ARG A 282 26.30 6.67 -2.67
N TYR A 283 25.04 6.35 -2.94
CA TYR A 283 24.04 7.31 -3.42
C TYR A 283 23.10 7.81 -2.32
N LYS A 284 23.54 7.76 -1.06
CA LYS A 284 22.78 8.23 0.10
C LYS A 284 22.25 9.66 -0.09
N ASP A 285 23.07 10.55 -0.63
CA ASP A 285 22.66 11.91 -1.00
C ASP A 285 22.40 12.01 -2.52
N ILE A 286 21.17 11.70 -2.94
CA ILE A 286 20.75 11.77 -4.36
C ILE A 286 20.99 13.15 -4.96
N THR A 287 20.92 14.23 -4.15
CA THR A 287 21.07 15.58 -4.70
C THR A 287 22.48 15.87 -5.23
N LYS A 288 23.50 15.17 -4.74
CA LYS A 288 24.89 15.29 -5.21
C LYS A 288 25.16 14.48 -6.48
N PHE A 289 24.46 13.36 -6.64
CA PHE A 289 24.71 12.37 -7.70
C PHE A 289 23.52 12.24 -8.64
N GLN A 290 22.74 13.31 -8.82
CA GLN A 290 21.43 13.23 -9.46
C GLN A 290 21.48 12.62 -10.88
N GLU A 291 22.47 13.02 -11.69
CA GLU A 291 22.64 12.51 -13.05
C GLU A 291 23.09 11.05 -13.09
N GLU A 292 24.05 10.68 -12.23
CA GLU A 292 24.50 9.28 -12.10
C GLU A 292 23.35 8.35 -11.70
N VAL A 293 22.56 8.75 -10.69
CA VAL A 293 21.42 7.98 -10.21
C VAL A 293 20.32 7.90 -11.27
N LEU A 294 20.12 8.97 -12.05
CA LEU A 294 19.18 8.95 -13.18
C LEU A 294 19.58 7.97 -14.28
N ASN A 295 20.87 7.68 -14.42
CA ASN A 295 21.41 6.75 -15.42
C ASN A 295 21.54 5.31 -14.89
N LEU A 296 21.25 5.04 -13.61
CA LEU A 296 21.30 3.68 -13.07
C LEU A 296 20.25 2.78 -13.74
N PRO A 297 20.57 1.50 -13.97
CA PRO A 297 19.57 0.52 -14.41
C PRO A 297 18.57 0.20 -13.29
N LEU A 298 17.48 -0.48 -13.63
CA LEU A 298 16.36 -0.76 -12.73
C LEU A 298 16.79 -1.35 -11.38
N ALA A 299 17.63 -2.38 -11.38
CA ALA A 299 18.10 -3.01 -10.14
C ALA A 299 18.92 -2.06 -9.24
N GLY A 300 19.67 -1.15 -9.87
CA GLY A 300 20.47 -0.15 -9.16
C GLY A 300 19.61 0.93 -8.51
N ILE A 301 18.65 1.49 -9.26
CA ILE A 301 17.75 2.52 -8.70
C ILE A 301 16.88 1.94 -7.58
N GLU A 302 16.47 0.68 -7.68
CA GLU A 302 15.71 0.01 -6.64
C GLU A 302 16.51 -0.18 -5.36
N ALA A 303 17.79 -0.55 -5.46
CA ALA A 303 18.67 -0.64 -4.31
C ALA A 303 18.78 0.71 -3.58
N VAL A 304 18.94 1.80 -4.35
CA VAL A 304 19.04 3.16 -3.78
C VAL A 304 17.72 3.57 -3.12
N LEU A 305 16.60 3.40 -3.81
CA LEU A 305 15.28 3.79 -3.29
C LEU A 305 14.81 2.91 -2.13
N SER A 306 15.28 1.68 -2.00
CA SER A 306 14.89 0.82 -0.88
C SER A 306 15.46 1.29 0.48
N SER A 307 16.47 2.17 0.47
CA SER A 307 17.11 2.68 1.69
C SER A 307 16.20 3.61 2.51
N ASP A 308 16.22 3.45 3.83
CA ASP A 308 15.61 4.40 4.79
C ASP A 308 16.45 5.66 4.97
N ASP A 309 17.77 5.55 4.80
CA ASP A 309 18.73 6.61 5.07
C ASP A 309 18.90 7.61 3.91
N LEU A 310 18.00 7.52 2.92
CA LEU A 310 18.06 8.32 1.71
C LEU A 310 17.87 9.80 2.00
N GLN A 311 18.94 10.58 1.84
CA GLN A 311 18.94 12.01 2.06
C GLN A 311 18.34 12.76 0.87
N ILE A 312 17.02 12.85 0.86
CA ILE A 312 16.23 13.60 -0.11
C ILE A 312 15.32 14.61 0.59
N ALA A 313 14.91 15.65 -0.12
CA ALA A 313 14.13 16.75 0.45
C ALA A 313 12.82 16.29 1.11
N SER A 314 12.10 15.37 0.48
CA SER A 314 10.81 14.81 0.97
C SER A 314 10.42 13.62 0.10
N GLU A 315 9.41 12.85 0.52
CA GLU A 315 8.88 11.77 -0.32
C GLU A 315 8.21 12.29 -1.61
N ASP A 316 7.69 13.53 -1.58
CA ASP A 316 7.20 14.19 -2.80
C ASP A 316 8.30 14.32 -3.86
N ALA A 317 9.54 14.56 -3.43
CA ALA A 317 10.69 14.63 -4.32
C ALA A 317 11.15 13.24 -4.80
N VAL A 318 10.97 12.19 -3.99
CA VAL A 318 11.18 10.79 -4.43
C VAL A 318 10.21 10.47 -5.56
N TYR A 319 8.93 10.77 -5.38
CA TYR A 319 7.91 10.55 -6.41
C TYR A 319 8.26 11.26 -7.73
N ASP A 320 8.63 12.55 -7.66
CA ASP A 320 9.02 13.30 -8.85
C ASP A 320 10.29 12.72 -9.50
N PHE A 321 11.26 12.27 -8.69
CA PHE A 321 12.48 11.64 -9.16
C PHE A 321 12.20 10.30 -9.88
N VAL A 322 11.37 9.45 -9.28
CA VAL A 322 10.96 8.16 -9.87
C VAL A 322 10.25 8.38 -11.21
N LEU A 323 9.31 9.32 -11.27
CA LEU A 323 8.65 9.64 -12.55
C LEU A 323 9.65 10.16 -13.59
N LYS A 324 10.62 10.98 -13.19
CA LYS A 324 11.68 11.44 -14.09
C LYS A 324 12.49 10.26 -14.63
N TRP A 325 12.96 9.38 -13.75
CA TRP A 325 13.72 8.18 -14.11
C TRP A 325 12.91 7.28 -15.06
N VAL A 326 11.66 6.97 -14.72
CA VAL A 326 10.78 6.10 -15.52
C VAL A 326 10.54 6.67 -16.90
N ARG A 327 10.32 7.99 -17.03
CA ARG A 327 10.14 8.65 -18.34
C ARG A 327 11.43 8.73 -19.17
N THR A 328 12.59 8.72 -18.53
CA THR A 328 13.89 8.69 -19.21
C THR A 328 14.20 7.30 -19.77
N HIS A 329 13.91 6.24 -19.01
CA HIS A 329 14.24 4.86 -19.41
C HIS A 329 13.13 4.16 -20.21
N TYR A 330 11.88 4.57 -20.06
CA TYR A 330 10.73 3.92 -20.72
C TYR A 330 9.91 4.97 -21.50
N PRO A 331 10.12 5.11 -22.82
CA PRO A 331 9.39 6.10 -23.61
C PRO A 331 7.90 5.74 -23.77
N LYS A 332 7.59 4.45 -23.90
CA LYS A 332 6.20 3.96 -24.03
C LYS A 332 5.45 4.08 -22.71
N GLN A 333 4.17 4.42 -22.77
CA GLN A 333 3.36 4.66 -21.58
C GLN A 333 3.00 3.37 -20.83
N ASP A 334 2.75 2.28 -21.55
CA ASP A 334 2.36 1.01 -20.93
C ASP A 334 3.52 0.39 -20.14
N ASP A 335 4.74 0.40 -20.71
CA ASP A 335 5.96 -0.03 -20.01
C ASP A 335 6.18 0.78 -18.71
N ARG A 336 5.95 2.10 -18.74
CA ARG A 336 6.01 2.95 -17.54
C ARG A 336 5.01 2.51 -16.48
N ARG A 337 3.77 2.24 -16.88
CA ARG A 337 2.70 1.78 -15.98
C ARG A 337 3.03 0.43 -15.36
N ASP A 338 3.59 -0.48 -16.13
CA ASP A 338 3.93 -1.81 -15.65
C ASP A 338 5.11 -1.78 -14.67
N ILE A 339 6.16 -1.02 -14.97
CA ILE A 339 7.31 -0.85 -14.06
C ILE A 339 6.89 -0.14 -12.76
N LEU A 340 6.06 0.89 -12.84
CA LEU A 340 5.53 1.57 -11.65
C LEU A 340 4.62 0.64 -10.83
N ALA A 341 3.79 -0.19 -11.48
CA ALA A 341 2.87 -1.08 -10.77
C ALA A 341 3.54 -2.29 -10.12
N SER A 342 4.50 -2.90 -10.82
CA SER A 342 5.14 -4.13 -10.38
C SER A 342 6.31 -3.87 -9.44
N ARG A 343 7.08 -2.80 -9.66
CA ARG A 343 8.38 -2.61 -8.99
C ARG A 343 8.52 -1.27 -8.28
N LEU A 344 8.65 -0.17 -9.02
CA LEU A 344 9.08 1.11 -8.45
C LEU A 344 8.02 1.81 -7.59
N GLY A 345 6.73 1.66 -7.90
CA GLY A 345 5.66 2.30 -7.14
C GLY A 345 5.63 1.84 -5.68
N ARG A 346 6.01 0.59 -5.40
CA ARG A 346 6.06 0.04 -4.04
C ARG A 346 7.20 0.63 -3.20
N LEU A 347 8.21 1.23 -3.84
CA LEU A 347 9.33 1.89 -3.19
C LEU A 347 9.04 3.37 -2.86
N ILE A 348 7.90 3.90 -3.32
CA ILE A 348 7.42 5.24 -2.95
C ILE A 348 6.56 5.11 -1.70
N ARG A 349 6.90 5.87 -0.65
CA ARG A 349 6.18 5.86 0.63
C ARG A 349 5.03 6.85 0.61
N PHE A 350 4.02 6.56 -0.22
CA PHE A 350 2.84 7.42 -0.38
C PHE A 350 2.23 7.96 0.93
N PRO A 351 2.18 7.21 2.05
CA PRO A 351 1.68 7.73 3.33
C PRO A 351 2.44 8.94 3.87
N TYR A 352 3.70 9.17 3.45
CA TYR A 352 4.52 10.32 3.84
C TYR A 352 4.52 11.46 2.81
N MET A 353 3.81 11.31 1.69
CA MET A 353 3.64 12.38 0.71
C MET A 353 2.61 13.43 1.18
N THR A 354 2.64 14.62 0.60
CA THR A 354 1.65 15.67 0.88
C THR A 354 0.31 15.35 0.21
N CYS A 355 -0.81 15.77 0.82
CA CYS A 355 -2.14 15.58 0.22
C CYS A 355 -2.25 16.23 -1.17
N ARG A 356 -1.58 17.37 -1.37
CA ARG A 356 -1.49 18.03 -2.68
C ARG A 356 -0.80 17.15 -3.72
N LYS A 357 0.29 16.47 -3.36
CA LYS A 357 0.98 15.55 -4.26
C LYS A 357 0.19 14.25 -4.46
N LEU A 358 -0.43 13.70 -3.42
CA LEU A 358 -1.33 12.54 -3.54
C LEU A 358 -2.49 12.80 -4.52
N LYS A 359 -3.08 14.00 -4.50
CA LYS A 359 -4.08 14.40 -5.51
C LYS A 359 -3.51 14.35 -6.94
N LYS A 360 -2.24 14.72 -7.13
CA LYS A 360 -1.58 14.62 -8.44
C LYS A 360 -1.33 13.17 -8.88
N VAL A 361 -1.15 12.24 -7.95
CA VAL A 361 -1.02 10.80 -8.24
C VAL A 361 -2.30 10.29 -8.94
N LEU A 362 -3.48 10.68 -8.45
CA LEU A 362 -4.77 10.30 -9.07
C LEU A 362 -4.92 10.79 -10.52
N SER A 363 -4.32 11.94 -10.85
CA SER A 363 -4.32 12.51 -12.20
C SER A 363 -3.11 12.09 -13.05
N CYS A 364 -2.24 11.21 -12.55
CA CYS A 364 -1.01 10.86 -13.25
C CYS A 364 -1.23 9.77 -14.29
N ASN A 365 -0.99 10.09 -15.56
CA ASN A 365 -1.15 9.17 -16.68
C ASN A 365 -0.20 7.96 -16.65
N ASP A 366 0.92 8.08 -15.95
CA ASP A 366 1.93 7.02 -15.79
C ASP A 366 1.52 5.96 -14.76
N PHE A 367 0.54 6.24 -13.91
CA PHE A 367 -0.03 5.27 -12.99
C PHE A 367 -1.28 4.62 -13.57
N LYS A 368 -1.49 3.34 -13.29
CA LYS A 368 -2.78 2.68 -13.54
C LYS A 368 -3.83 3.29 -12.58
N PRO A 369 -5.04 3.65 -13.03
CA PRO A 369 -6.04 4.31 -12.19
C PRO A 369 -6.40 3.54 -10.91
N GLU A 370 -6.51 2.22 -11.01
CA GLU A 370 -6.78 1.32 -9.88
C GLU A 370 -5.68 1.38 -8.82
N LEU A 371 -4.41 1.32 -9.26
CA LEU A 371 -3.26 1.40 -8.37
C LEU A 371 -3.16 2.78 -7.72
N ALA A 372 -3.33 3.85 -8.51
CA ALA A 372 -3.32 5.23 -8.00
C ALA A 372 -4.38 5.43 -6.91
N SER A 373 -5.60 4.96 -7.15
CA SER A 373 -6.70 5.06 -6.19
C SER A 373 -6.39 4.27 -4.92
N LYS A 374 -5.88 3.04 -5.07
CA LYS A 374 -5.50 2.18 -3.94
C LYS A 374 -4.44 2.84 -3.05
N VAL A 375 -3.30 3.25 -3.62
CA VAL A 375 -2.19 3.81 -2.82
C VAL A 375 -2.57 5.14 -2.18
N VAL A 376 -3.41 5.95 -2.83
CA VAL A 376 -3.89 7.22 -2.26
C VAL A 376 -4.86 6.97 -1.11
N LEU A 377 -5.82 6.06 -1.27
CA LEU A 377 -6.74 5.71 -0.18
C LEU A 377 -6.01 5.12 1.03
N GLU A 378 -5.09 4.17 0.82
CA GLU A 378 -4.25 3.59 1.89
C GLU A 378 -3.46 4.69 2.62
N SER A 379 -2.91 5.66 1.87
CA SER A 379 -2.18 6.79 2.44
C SER A 379 -3.07 7.72 3.27
N LEU A 380 -4.30 7.98 2.82
CA LEU A 380 -5.26 8.81 3.54
C LEU A 380 -5.74 8.12 4.82
N PHE A 381 -6.02 6.82 4.78
CA PHE A 381 -6.36 6.03 5.96
C PHE A 381 -5.22 6.04 6.97
N PHE A 382 -3.98 5.77 6.54
CA PHE A 382 -2.82 5.85 7.43
C PHE A 382 -2.69 7.22 8.08
N LYS A 383 -2.85 8.31 7.32
CA LYS A 383 -2.78 9.68 7.85
C LYS A 383 -3.91 10.02 8.83
N ALA A 384 -5.09 9.41 8.66
CA ALA A 384 -6.25 9.59 9.54
C ALA A 384 -6.14 8.79 10.85
N GLU A 385 -5.30 7.75 10.88
CA GLU A 385 -5.09 6.95 12.09
C GLU A 385 -4.42 7.74 13.22
N THR A 386 -4.67 7.27 14.45
CA THR A 386 -4.03 7.85 15.63
C THR A 386 -2.50 7.69 15.60
N PRO A 387 -1.71 8.61 16.18
CA PRO A 387 -0.25 8.50 16.17
C PRO A 387 0.30 7.18 16.77
N TYR A 388 -0.41 6.58 17.72
CA TYR A 388 -0.06 5.26 18.27
C TYR A 388 -0.23 4.15 17.23
N ARG A 389 -1.36 4.13 16.51
CA ARG A 389 -1.59 3.16 15.43
C ARG A 389 -0.63 3.34 14.26
N GLN A 390 -0.31 4.58 13.88
CA GLN A 390 0.71 4.84 12.86
C GLN A 390 2.05 4.21 13.22
N ARG A 391 2.47 4.33 14.50
CA ARG A 391 3.69 3.69 15.00
C ARG A 391 3.59 2.17 15.03
N ALA A 392 2.45 1.61 15.41
CA ALA A 392 2.22 0.17 15.40
C ALA A 392 2.32 -0.40 13.97
N LEU A 393 1.64 0.21 13.00
CA LEU A 393 1.70 -0.16 11.59
C LEU A 393 3.13 -0.05 11.01
N ALA A 394 3.85 1.02 11.37
CA ALA A 394 5.24 1.18 10.96
C ALA A 394 6.17 0.11 11.58
N ALA A 395 5.90 -0.33 12.81
CA ALA A 395 6.69 -1.37 13.48
C ALA A 395 6.37 -2.78 12.95
N GLU A 396 5.10 -3.09 12.71
CA GLU A 396 4.66 -4.36 12.10
C GLU A 396 5.25 -4.53 10.70
N GLU A 397 5.29 -3.46 9.92
CA GLU A 397 5.81 -3.47 8.54
C GLU A 397 7.32 -3.17 8.44
N ALA A 398 8.01 -3.01 9.57
CA ALA A 398 9.45 -2.72 9.60
C ALA A 398 10.29 -3.85 9.00
N ASN A 399 9.81 -5.10 9.07
CA ASN A 399 10.46 -6.29 8.53
C ASN A 399 9.93 -6.68 7.13
N ALA A 400 8.95 -5.96 6.59
CA ALA A 400 8.42 -6.24 5.27
C ALA A 400 9.36 -5.72 4.17
N THR A 401 9.34 -6.35 3.01
CA THR A 401 10.24 -6.05 1.88
C THR A 401 10.15 -4.61 1.36
N TYR A 402 9.02 -3.92 1.58
CA TYR A 402 8.75 -2.60 0.98
C TYR A 402 8.58 -1.46 1.99
N ARG A 403 8.56 -1.75 3.30
CA ARG A 403 8.61 -0.78 4.42
C ARG A 403 7.79 0.51 4.18
N ARG A 404 6.56 0.39 3.71
CA ARG A 404 5.78 1.51 3.14
C ARG A 404 5.34 2.51 4.21
N PHE A 405 5.10 2.02 5.42
CA PHE A 405 4.75 2.83 6.59
C PHE A 405 5.96 3.31 7.41
N VAL A 406 7.20 2.99 7.01
CA VAL A 406 8.41 3.46 7.70
C VAL A 406 8.83 4.83 7.15
N GLU A 407 9.06 5.82 8.01
CA GLU A 407 9.53 7.14 7.59
C GLU A 407 11.00 7.10 7.15
N ARG A 408 11.38 7.80 6.07
CA ARG A 408 12.79 7.97 5.66
C ARG A 408 13.48 9.11 6.42
N ALA A 409 14.80 9.10 6.42
CA ALA A 409 15.65 10.18 6.90
C ALA A 409 15.67 11.40 5.94
N TYR A 410 14.54 12.08 5.79
CA TYR A 410 14.42 13.27 4.92
C TYR A 410 15.32 14.43 5.38
N LYS A 411 15.80 15.24 4.42
CA LYS A 411 16.56 16.48 4.72
C LYS A 411 15.69 17.54 5.41
N TYR A 412 14.39 17.57 5.10
CA TYR A 412 13.43 18.52 5.65
C TYR A 412 12.36 17.81 6.48
N ARG A 413 11.94 18.43 7.59
CA ARG A 413 10.95 17.84 8.49
C ARG A 413 9.54 17.90 7.92
N PRO A 414 8.82 16.76 7.83
CA PRO A 414 7.42 16.78 7.41
C PRO A 414 6.58 17.68 8.31
N VAL A 415 5.58 18.32 7.72
CA VAL A 415 4.61 19.17 8.43
C VAL A 415 3.19 18.74 8.09
N LYS A 416 2.29 18.89 9.07
CA LYS A 416 0.85 18.73 8.82
C LYS A 416 0.27 20.10 8.52
N VAL A 417 -0.42 20.23 7.39
CA VAL A 417 -0.95 21.52 6.92
C VAL A 417 -2.45 21.38 6.76
N VAL A 418 -3.19 22.34 7.32
CA VAL A 418 -4.64 22.50 7.13
C VAL A 418 -4.84 23.81 6.39
N GLU A 419 -5.34 23.75 5.16
CA GLU A 419 -5.57 24.90 4.29
C GLU A 419 -7.06 25.29 4.33
N PHE A 420 -7.34 26.59 4.40
CA PHE A 420 -8.68 27.18 4.39
C PHE A 420 -8.80 28.12 3.18
N GLU A 421 -9.76 27.84 2.30
CA GLU A 421 -9.94 28.61 1.05
C GLU A 421 -10.86 29.85 1.23
N LEU A 422 -11.82 29.81 2.15
CA LEU A 422 -12.82 30.88 2.37
C LEU A 422 -13.11 31.08 3.86
N PRO A 423 -13.34 32.32 4.37
CA PRO A 423 -13.40 33.62 3.67
C PRO A 423 -12.04 34.34 3.51
N ARG A 424 -10.94 33.78 4.05
CA ARG A 424 -9.56 34.27 3.86
C ARG A 424 -8.69 33.07 3.51
N GLN A 425 -7.74 33.24 2.61
CA GLN A 425 -6.70 32.23 2.39
C GLN A 425 -5.83 32.17 3.65
N GLN A 426 -6.08 31.14 4.44
CA GLN A 426 -5.39 30.87 5.70
C GLN A 426 -4.86 29.43 5.67
N CYS A 427 -3.71 29.18 6.28
CA CYS A 427 -3.29 27.81 6.58
C CYS A 427 -2.76 27.71 8.01
N VAL A 428 -2.93 26.52 8.59
CA VAL A 428 -2.41 26.16 9.90
C VAL A 428 -1.42 25.02 9.71
N VAL A 429 -0.19 25.24 10.15
CA VAL A 429 0.93 24.32 9.99
C VAL A 429 1.32 23.81 11.36
N TYR A 430 1.42 22.49 11.49
CA TYR A 430 1.90 21.83 12.69
C TYR A 430 3.27 21.22 12.45
N LEU A 431 4.21 21.51 13.34
CA LEU A 431 5.58 21.01 13.33
C LEU A 431 5.89 20.40 14.70
N ASP A 432 6.22 19.12 14.70
CA ASP A 432 6.62 18.38 15.88
C ASP A 432 8.13 18.14 15.85
N LEU A 433 8.82 18.40 16.97
CA LEU A 433 10.25 18.16 17.11
C LEU A 433 10.51 17.35 18.38
N LYS A 434 11.31 16.27 18.30
CA LYS A 434 11.69 15.51 19.50
C LYS A 434 12.69 16.29 20.35
N ARG A 435 12.70 16.03 21.67
CA ARG A 435 13.66 16.64 22.59
C ARG A 435 15.12 16.45 22.16
N GLU A 436 15.48 15.24 21.73
CA GLU A 436 16.81 14.91 21.24
C GLU A 436 17.18 15.70 19.97
N GLU A 437 16.21 15.88 19.06
CA GLU A 437 16.39 16.68 17.84
C GLU A 437 16.58 18.14 18.17
N CYS A 438 15.82 18.66 19.14
CA CYS A 438 16.06 20.00 19.68
C CYS A 438 17.46 20.09 20.29
N ALA A 439 17.89 19.13 21.12
CA ALA A 439 19.21 19.15 21.74
C ALA A 439 20.35 19.24 20.71
N ASN A 440 20.23 18.53 19.58
CA ASN A 440 21.18 18.57 18.46
C ASN A 440 21.26 19.91 17.73
N LEU A 441 20.33 20.85 17.98
CA LEU A 441 20.41 22.21 17.46
C LEU A 441 21.43 23.07 18.22
N PHE A 442 21.86 22.69 19.42
CA PHE A 442 22.83 23.50 20.17
C PHE A 442 24.24 23.42 19.54
N PRO A 443 25.01 24.53 19.49
CA PRO A 443 24.68 25.90 19.89
C PRO A 443 24.09 26.78 18.78
N ALA A 444 24.17 26.35 17.51
CA ALA A 444 23.83 27.17 16.34
C ALA A 444 23.19 26.38 15.18
N GLY A 445 22.74 25.15 15.45
CA GLY A 445 22.05 24.27 14.51
C GLY A 445 20.66 24.76 14.10
N ARG A 446 20.20 24.24 12.97
CA ARG A 446 18.93 24.60 12.34
C ARG A 446 18.22 23.36 11.81
N VAL A 447 16.91 23.34 11.95
CA VAL A 447 16.02 22.37 11.31
C VAL A 447 15.01 23.11 10.46
N TYR A 448 14.83 22.63 9.23
CA TYR A 448 13.93 23.21 8.25
C TYR A 448 12.76 22.26 8.02
N SER A 449 11.55 22.81 7.91
CA SER A 449 10.38 22.03 7.51
C SER A 449 10.36 21.79 6.01
N GLN A 450 9.62 20.78 5.59
CA GLN A 450 9.16 20.65 4.21
C GLN A 450 8.37 21.91 3.82
N ALA A 451 8.47 22.30 2.55
CA ALA A 451 7.72 23.43 2.04
C ALA A 451 6.21 23.13 2.02
N PHE A 452 5.41 24.07 2.52
CA PHE A 452 3.95 24.10 2.43
C PHE A 452 3.50 25.29 1.59
N HIS A 453 2.23 25.32 1.17
CA HIS A 453 1.77 26.36 0.24
C HIS A 453 0.63 27.18 0.83
N LEU A 454 0.61 28.47 0.49
CA LEU A 454 -0.47 29.39 0.82
C LEU A 454 -0.62 30.37 -0.34
N GLY A 455 -1.82 30.48 -0.91
CA GLY A 455 -2.07 31.33 -2.09
C GLY A 455 -1.22 30.97 -3.31
N GLY A 456 -0.85 29.69 -3.45
CA GLY A 456 0.03 29.21 -4.52
C GLY A 456 1.54 29.42 -4.28
N GLN A 457 1.91 30.23 -3.28
CA GLN A 457 3.30 30.48 -2.90
C GLN A 457 3.80 29.45 -1.89
N GLY A 458 5.05 28.99 -2.06
CA GLY A 458 5.71 28.07 -1.14
C GLY A 458 6.33 28.78 0.06
N PHE A 459 6.12 28.25 1.25
CA PHE A 459 6.68 28.70 2.53
C PHE A 459 7.30 27.53 3.28
N PHE A 460 8.16 27.81 4.24
CA PHE A 460 8.76 26.81 5.15
C PHE A 460 8.97 27.41 6.54
N LEU A 461 8.97 26.55 7.56
CA LEU A 461 9.36 26.92 8.91
C LEU A 461 10.83 26.54 9.15
N SER A 462 11.53 27.32 9.95
CA SER A 462 12.87 26.98 10.42
C SER A 462 13.00 27.19 11.92
N ALA A 463 13.37 26.11 12.62
CA ALA A 463 13.63 26.08 14.06
C ALA A 463 15.13 26.15 14.31
N HIS A 464 15.58 27.06 15.17
CA HIS A 464 16.98 27.42 15.34
C HIS A 464 17.35 27.47 16.83
N CYS A 465 18.58 27.07 17.14
CA CYS A 465 19.26 27.57 18.33
C CYS A 465 19.95 28.88 17.97
N ASN A 466 19.56 30.00 18.58
CA ASN A 466 20.17 31.30 18.36
C ASN A 466 20.76 31.83 19.66
N MET A 467 21.86 32.56 19.57
CA MET A 467 22.32 33.36 20.69
C MET A 467 21.51 34.66 20.73
N ASP A 468 20.87 34.95 21.85
CA ASP A 468 20.14 36.20 22.02
C ASP A 468 21.12 37.38 22.14
N GLN A 469 20.89 38.43 21.34
CA GLN A 469 21.78 39.59 21.28
C GLN A 469 21.69 40.47 22.53
N GLN A 470 20.58 40.40 23.28
CA GLN A 470 20.35 41.22 24.47
C GLN A 470 20.79 40.54 25.77
N SER A 471 20.65 39.22 25.86
CA SER A 471 20.82 38.47 27.12
C SER A 471 21.99 37.48 27.12
N SER A 472 22.73 37.36 26.02
CA SER A 472 23.95 36.53 25.88
C SER A 472 23.77 35.04 26.18
N PHE A 473 22.54 34.52 26.17
CA PHE A 473 22.27 33.08 26.28
C PHE A 473 21.68 32.51 24.98
N HIS A 474 21.87 31.21 24.77
CA HIS A 474 21.24 30.48 23.66
C HIS A 474 19.74 30.31 23.90
N CYS A 475 18.91 30.44 22.87
CA CYS A 475 17.46 30.36 22.97
C CYS A 475 16.85 29.72 21.70
N PHE A 476 15.62 29.24 21.84
CA PHE A 476 14.88 28.62 20.73
C PHE A 476 14.15 29.66 19.90
N GLY A 477 14.49 29.72 18.61
CA GLY A 477 13.85 30.62 17.66
C GLY A 477 13.08 29.85 16.60
N LEU A 478 11.98 30.47 16.13
CA LEU A 478 11.16 29.94 15.04
C LEU A 478 10.95 31.04 13.99
N PHE A 479 11.17 30.68 12.74
CA PHE A 479 11.06 31.59 11.61
C PHE A 479 10.22 30.98 10.50
N LEU A 480 9.58 31.85 9.74
CA LEU A 480 8.83 31.59 8.54
C LEU A 480 9.61 32.16 7.35
N GLY A 481 9.98 31.31 6.41
CA GLY A 481 10.61 31.68 5.15
C GLY A 481 9.68 31.46 3.97
N MET A 482 9.89 32.23 2.91
CA MET A 482 9.25 32.04 1.61
C MET A 482 10.24 31.37 0.65
N GLN A 483 9.81 30.32 -0.05
CA GLN A 483 10.62 29.64 -1.06
C GLN A 483 10.80 30.56 -2.27
N GLU A 484 12.05 30.85 -2.67
CA GLU A 484 12.34 31.78 -3.76
C GLU A 484 11.78 31.28 -5.09
N LYS A 485 10.81 32.02 -5.64
CA LYS A 485 10.47 32.15 -7.07
C LYS A 485 9.24 33.06 -7.21
N GLY A 486 9.46 34.36 -7.41
CA GLY A 486 8.40 35.28 -7.82
C GLY A 486 8.75 36.75 -7.67
N SER A 487 8.28 37.59 -8.59
CA SER A 487 8.26 39.06 -8.51
C SER A 487 7.09 39.60 -7.66
N VAL A 488 6.27 38.70 -7.11
CA VAL A 488 5.02 39.01 -6.41
C VAL A 488 5.29 39.15 -4.92
N THR A 489 4.79 40.22 -4.33
CA THR A 489 4.86 40.46 -2.89
C THR A 489 3.70 39.79 -2.16
N PHE A 490 4.01 39.03 -1.11
CA PHE A 490 3.00 38.36 -0.29
C PHE A 490 2.98 38.95 1.11
N ALA A 491 1.93 39.71 1.43
CA ALA A 491 1.69 40.20 2.78
C ALA A 491 1.01 39.11 3.61
N VAL A 492 1.68 38.64 4.66
CA VAL A 492 1.22 37.53 5.50
C VAL A 492 1.21 37.98 6.96
N ASP A 493 0.06 37.81 7.61
CA ASP A 493 -0.03 37.81 9.07
C ASP A 493 0.26 36.39 9.54
N TYR A 494 1.18 36.24 10.51
CA TYR A 494 1.55 34.93 11.05
C TYR A 494 1.53 34.93 12.58
N GLU A 495 1.12 33.79 13.13
CA GLU A 495 1.08 33.54 14.56
C GLU A 495 1.76 32.21 14.88
N PHE A 496 2.75 32.24 15.77
CA PHE A 496 3.40 31.07 16.31
C PHE A 496 2.85 30.75 17.69
N ALA A 497 2.47 29.49 17.88
CA ALA A 497 1.97 28.94 19.14
C ALA A 497 2.69 27.62 19.46
N ALA A 498 2.69 27.25 20.73
CA ALA A 498 3.25 25.98 21.20
C ALA A 498 2.36 25.38 22.29
N ARG A 499 2.33 24.05 22.38
CA ARG A 499 1.67 23.39 23.52
C ARG A 499 2.52 23.51 24.78
N SER A 500 1.88 23.64 25.94
CA SER A 500 2.54 23.67 27.23
C SER A 500 1.74 22.93 28.30
N LYS A 501 2.43 22.28 29.24
CA LYS A 501 1.83 21.72 30.45
C LYS A 501 1.44 22.85 31.42
N PRO A 502 0.36 22.70 32.22
CA PRO A 502 -0.47 21.48 32.38
C PRO A 502 -1.67 21.40 31.42
N THR A 503 -1.99 22.47 30.68
CA THR A 503 -3.23 22.54 29.88
C THR A 503 -3.17 21.69 28.61
N GLU A 504 -1.98 21.40 28.08
CA GLU A 504 -1.75 20.71 26.80
C GLU A 504 -2.39 21.41 25.58
N GLU A 505 -2.85 22.65 25.76
CA GLU A 505 -3.41 23.50 24.72
C GLU A 505 -2.32 24.33 24.04
N TYR A 506 -2.56 24.73 22.79
CA TYR A 506 -1.68 25.64 22.07
C TYR A 506 -1.82 27.06 22.61
N VAL A 507 -0.73 27.62 23.13
CA VAL A 507 -0.66 29.00 23.61
C VAL A 507 0.12 29.85 22.62
N SER A 508 -0.45 31.00 22.24
CA SER A 508 0.21 31.99 21.38
C SER A 508 1.51 32.48 22.01
N LYS A 509 2.60 32.46 21.24
CA LYS A 509 3.94 32.91 21.67
C LYS A 509 4.40 34.15 20.95
N TYR A 510 4.08 34.26 19.66
CA TYR A 510 4.45 35.43 18.87
C TYR A 510 3.45 35.65 17.75
N LYS A 511 3.13 36.92 17.48
CA LYS A 511 2.37 37.34 16.30
C LYS A 511 3.18 38.38 15.56
N GLY A 512 3.25 38.24 14.25
CA GLY A 512 3.95 39.17 13.38
C GLY A 512 3.19 39.36 12.08
N ASN A 513 3.57 40.41 11.37
CA ASN A 513 3.16 40.59 9.98
C ASN A 513 4.39 40.91 9.15
N TYR A 514 4.40 40.45 7.91
CA TYR A 514 5.51 40.72 7.02
C TYR A 514 5.08 40.64 5.56
N THR A 515 5.65 41.50 4.74
CA THR A 515 5.48 41.46 3.29
C THR A 515 6.73 40.84 2.66
N PHE A 516 6.60 39.60 2.22
CA PHE A 516 7.67 38.86 1.58
C PHE A 516 7.89 39.36 0.16
N THR A 517 9.10 39.86 -0.12
CA THR A 517 9.56 40.31 -1.45
C THR A 517 10.57 39.34 -2.09
N GLY A 518 10.95 38.27 -1.37
CA GLY A 518 11.90 37.24 -1.81
C GLY A 518 12.95 36.88 -0.75
N GLY A 519 13.26 35.58 -0.60
CA GLY A 519 14.46 35.04 0.07
C GLY A 519 14.63 35.23 1.59
N LYS A 520 13.88 36.13 2.22
CA LYS A 520 14.04 36.43 3.66
C LYS A 520 13.13 35.56 4.54
N ALA A 521 13.69 35.06 5.63
CA ALA A 521 12.94 34.43 6.71
C ALA A 521 12.69 35.45 7.83
N VAL A 522 11.48 35.44 8.39
CA VAL A 522 11.04 36.35 9.46
C VAL A 522 10.46 35.53 10.60
N GLY A 523 10.65 36.00 11.83
CA GLY A 523 10.18 35.28 13.00
C GLY A 523 10.76 35.83 14.27
N TYR A 524 10.82 34.98 15.30
CA TYR A 524 11.20 35.41 16.63
C TYR A 524 12.36 34.56 17.16
N ARG A 525 13.41 35.23 17.66
CA ARG A 525 14.65 34.58 18.10
C ARG A 525 14.50 33.79 19.39
N ASN A 526 13.70 34.28 20.33
CA ASN A 526 13.48 33.67 21.64
C ASN A 526 11.98 33.38 21.85
N LEU A 527 11.44 32.38 21.14
CA LEU A 527 10.01 32.06 21.12
C LEU A 527 9.41 31.81 22.52
N PHE A 528 10.20 31.26 23.44
CA PHE A 528 9.71 30.86 24.76
C PHE A 528 10.08 31.83 25.89
N GLY A 529 10.95 32.82 25.64
CA GLY A 529 11.42 33.75 26.66
C GLY A 529 12.32 33.12 27.73
N ILE A 530 12.93 31.96 27.45
CA ILE A 530 13.75 31.20 28.40
C ILE A 530 15.08 30.76 27.78
N PRO A 531 16.14 30.56 28.58
CA PRO A 531 17.42 30.06 28.09
C PRO A 531 17.32 28.61 27.63
N TRP A 532 18.22 28.21 26.73
CA TRP A 532 18.25 26.89 26.11
C TRP A 532 18.34 25.76 27.13
N THR A 533 19.14 25.95 28.18
CA THR A 533 19.29 24.99 29.27
C THR A 533 17.96 24.71 29.98
N ALA A 534 17.18 25.75 30.28
CA ALA A 534 15.85 25.61 30.86
C ALA A 534 14.83 25.05 29.84
N PHE A 535 14.97 25.42 28.57
CA PHE A 535 14.11 24.93 27.51
C PHE A 535 14.26 23.41 27.32
N THR A 536 15.49 22.89 27.25
CA THR A 536 15.75 21.47 27.00
C THR A 536 15.74 20.59 28.27
N ALA A 537 15.67 21.19 29.46
CA ALA A 537 15.62 20.47 30.74
C ALA A 537 14.44 19.49 30.83
N GLU A 538 14.62 18.39 31.55
CA GLU A 538 13.61 17.31 31.64
C GLU A 538 12.25 17.80 32.15
N ASP A 539 12.26 18.75 33.06
CA ASP A 539 11.10 19.41 33.68
C ASP A 539 10.46 20.52 32.83
N SER A 540 11.00 20.80 31.64
CA SER A 540 10.47 21.81 30.73
C SER A 540 9.01 21.55 30.37
N VAL A 541 8.17 22.57 30.59
CA VAL A 541 6.72 22.54 30.37
C VAL A 541 6.33 22.38 28.89
N TYR A 542 7.26 22.61 27.97
CA TYR A 542 6.99 22.61 26.53
C TYR A 542 7.13 21.23 25.86
N PHE A 543 7.69 20.25 26.57
CA PHE A 543 7.83 18.88 26.06
C PHE A 543 6.76 17.96 26.64
N ILE A 544 5.85 17.51 25.78
CA ILE A 544 4.78 16.56 26.10
C ILE A 544 5.18 15.21 25.51
N ASN A 545 5.37 14.19 26.36
CA ASN A 545 5.91 12.88 25.96
C ASN A 545 7.23 12.98 25.17
N GLY A 546 8.10 13.95 25.53
CA GLY A 546 9.38 14.17 24.87
C GLY A 546 9.30 14.90 23.51
N ILE A 547 8.13 15.43 23.13
CA ILE A 547 7.90 16.12 21.86
C ILE A 547 7.50 17.58 22.12
N LEU A 548 8.13 18.49 21.38
CA LEU A 548 7.74 19.88 21.25
C LEU A 548 6.71 20.02 20.13
N HIS A 549 5.52 20.49 20.45
CA HIS A 549 4.45 20.70 19.49
C HIS A 549 4.31 22.18 19.13
N LEU A 550 4.66 22.54 17.89
CA LEU A 550 4.55 23.90 17.36
C LEU A 550 3.38 24.02 16.39
N ARG A 551 2.74 25.19 16.38
CA ARG A 551 1.69 25.58 15.44
C ARG A 551 2.03 26.95 14.85
N ALA A 552 1.98 27.06 13.54
CA ALA A 552 2.07 28.33 12.82
C ALA A 552 0.75 28.56 12.06
N GLU A 553 0.05 29.65 12.35
CA GLU A 553 -1.10 30.09 11.57
C GLU A 553 -0.65 31.20 10.63
N LEU A 554 -1.02 31.10 9.35
CA LEU A 554 -0.66 32.08 8.34
C LEU A 554 -1.91 32.55 7.62
N THR A 555 -2.08 33.87 7.47
CA THR A 555 -3.21 34.47 6.77
C THR A 555 -2.71 35.49 5.74
N ILE A 556 -3.16 35.37 4.49
CA ILE A 556 -2.85 36.37 3.46
C ILE A 556 -3.63 37.65 3.75
N ARG A 557 -2.91 38.78 3.80
CA ARG A 557 -3.51 40.11 3.81
C ARG A 557 -3.88 40.50 2.39
N GLN A 558 -5.16 40.71 2.13
CA GLN A 558 -5.58 41.38 0.90
C GLN A 558 -5.09 42.83 0.95
N THR A 559 -4.12 43.17 0.11
CA THR A 559 -3.78 44.57 -0.15
C THR A 559 -4.92 45.19 -0.95
N SER A 560 -5.79 45.94 -0.28
CA SER A 560 -6.69 46.88 -0.96
C SER A 560 -5.84 48.05 -1.47
N SER A 561 -5.35 47.98 -2.70
CA SER A 561 -4.87 49.16 -3.43
C SER A 561 -5.95 49.60 -4.44
N PRO A 562 -6.24 50.92 -4.53
CA PRO A 562 -7.29 51.43 -5.39
C PRO A 562 -6.73 51.62 -6.80
N ILE A 563 -7.25 50.88 -7.80
CA ILE A 563 -6.99 51.20 -9.20
C ILE A 563 -8.31 51.17 -9.97
N ASN A 564 -8.77 52.39 -10.27
CA ASN A 564 -9.57 52.83 -11.41
C ASN A 564 -10.70 51.94 -11.91
N LEU A 565 -11.90 52.36 -11.52
CA LEU A 565 -13.13 52.31 -12.33
C LEU A 565 -12.85 52.64 -13.80
N LEU A 566 -13.28 51.75 -14.70
CA LEU A 566 -13.99 52.12 -15.92
C LEU A 566 -15.01 51.02 -16.24
N HIS A 567 -16.26 51.36 -15.88
CA HIS A 567 -17.54 50.95 -16.45
C HIS A 567 -17.58 49.70 -17.35
N THR A 568 -18.35 48.70 -16.90
CA THR A 568 -19.53 48.25 -17.64
C THR A 568 -20.67 47.94 -16.65
N THR A 569 -21.74 48.68 -16.82
CA THR A 569 -22.98 48.73 -16.03
C THR A 569 -23.93 47.63 -16.49
N THR A 570 -24.50 46.79 -15.62
CA THR A 570 -25.88 46.84 -15.08
C THR A 570 -26.32 45.38 -14.81
N PRO A 571 -27.49 45.10 -14.19
CA PRO A 571 -27.78 45.25 -12.78
C PRO A 571 -28.31 43.91 -12.19
N VAL A 572 -27.96 43.54 -10.95
CA VAL A 572 -28.74 42.50 -10.26
C VAL A 572 -29.11 42.95 -8.86
N PHE A 573 -30.42 42.94 -8.66
CA PHE A 573 -31.19 43.28 -7.49
C PHE A 573 -30.57 42.78 -6.18
N LYS A 574 -30.43 43.73 -5.25
CA LYS A 574 -30.01 43.52 -3.87
C LYS A 574 -31.20 42.95 -3.08
N SER A 575 -31.26 41.64 -2.93
CA SER A 575 -32.09 41.01 -1.88
C SER A 575 -31.27 40.92 -0.59
N LYS A 576 -31.63 41.74 0.40
CA LYS A 576 -31.22 41.53 1.80
C LYS A 576 -31.88 40.23 2.28
N MET A 577 -31.19 39.11 2.12
CA MET A 577 -31.66 37.83 2.64
C MET A 577 -31.11 37.61 4.05
N ASN A 578 -32.02 37.46 5.01
CA ASN A 578 -31.76 37.30 6.44
C ASN A 578 -30.79 36.12 6.71
N TRP A 579 -29.72 36.38 7.45
CA TRP A 579 -28.68 35.40 7.82
C TRP A 579 -29.23 34.19 8.60
N ASN A 580 -30.40 34.33 9.23
CA ASN A 580 -31.09 33.24 9.93
C ASN A 580 -31.83 32.27 8.98
N VAL A 581 -32.18 32.69 7.77
CA VAL A 581 -32.77 31.79 6.75
C VAL A 581 -31.67 30.97 6.07
N ILE A 582 -30.47 31.53 5.92
CA ILE A 582 -29.28 30.81 5.46
C ILE A 582 -28.80 29.83 6.53
N TRP A 583 -28.91 30.14 7.81
CA TRP A 583 -28.61 29.19 8.88
C TRP A 583 -29.69 28.11 9.04
N LEU A 584 -30.96 28.40 8.76
CA LEU A 584 -32.01 27.37 8.68
C LEU A 584 -31.91 26.54 7.41
N SER A 585 -31.49 27.12 6.27
CA SER A 585 -31.24 26.36 5.04
C SER A 585 -29.90 25.62 5.07
N LEU A 586 -28.87 26.12 5.77
CA LEU A 586 -27.63 25.38 6.04
C LEU A 586 -27.80 24.41 7.20
N SER A 587 -28.71 24.61 8.15
CA SER A 587 -29.03 23.60 9.16
C SER A 587 -29.95 22.53 8.58
N LEU A 588 -30.88 22.87 7.68
CA LEU A 588 -31.61 21.90 6.86
C LEU A 588 -30.73 21.26 5.78
N CYS A 589 -29.69 21.94 5.29
CA CYS A 589 -28.66 21.34 4.42
C CYS A 589 -27.60 20.55 5.20
N PHE A 590 -27.33 20.84 6.48
CA PHE A 590 -26.45 20.03 7.33
C PHE A 590 -27.20 18.86 7.98
N LEU A 591 -28.52 18.96 8.15
CA LEU A 591 -29.41 17.81 8.43
C LEU A 591 -29.75 17.03 7.15
N SER A 592 -29.61 17.60 5.95
CA SER A 592 -29.64 16.82 4.71
C SER A 592 -28.27 16.23 4.34
N VAL A 593 -27.15 16.80 4.80
CA VAL A 593 -25.81 16.22 4.59
C VAL A 593 -25.43 15.17 5.66
N LEU A 594 -26.09 15.16 6.83
CA LEU A 594 -26.16 13.95 7.67
C LEU A 594 -27.40 13.06 7.38
N GLY A 595 -28.17 13.40 6.34
CA GLY A 595 -29.37 12.67 5.91
C GLY A 595 -29.32 12.11 4.48
N SER A 596 -28.17 12.18 3.80
CA SER A 596 -27.98 11.54 2.49
C SER A 596 -26.55 11.04 2.25
N LEU A 597 -25.88 10.61 3.31
CA LEU A 597 -24.89 9.54 3.21
C LEU A 597 -25.54 8.27 3.74
N GLU A 598 -26.67 7.89 3.13
CA GLU A 598 -26.84 6.46 2.85
C GLU A 598 -25.80 6.21 1.75
N GLU A 599 -24.56 5.98 2.19
CA GLU A 599 -23.56 5.34 1.36
C GLU A 599 -24.25 4.05 0.93
N LYS A 600 -24.77 4.02 -0.30
CA LYS A 600 -25.13 2.79 -0.96
C LYS A 600 -23.79 2.08 -1.14
N TYR A 601 -23.34 1.39 -0.09
CA TYR A 601 -22.21 0.48 -0.16
C TYR A 601 -22.45 -0.34 -1.40
N ASN A 602 -21.53 -0.25 -2.36
CA ASN A 602 -21.70 -0.93 -3.62
C ASN A 602 -21.76 -2.43 -3.29
N THR A 603 -22.94 -3.03 -3.28
CA THR A 603 -23.17 -4.44 -2.89
C THR A 603 -22.24 -5.34 -3.70
N ASP A 604 -21.99 -4.95 -4.94
CA ASP A 604 -21.06 -5.58 -5.88
C ASP A 604 -19.61 -5.64 -5.37
N SER A 605 -19.13 -4.64 -4.61
CA SER A 605 -17.76 -4.65 -4.07
C SER A 605 -17.62 -5.55 -2.84
N LEU A 606 -18.65 -5.62 -2.00
CA LEU A 606 -18.68 -6.54 -0.86
C LEU A 606 -18.87 -7.98 -1.33
N ASP A 607 -19.76 -8.22 -2.30
CA ASP A 607 -19.99 -9.54 -2.88
C ASP A 607 -18.73 -10.10 -3.53
N ALA A 608 -17.95 -9.27 -4.24
CA ALA A 608 -16.66 -9.65 -4.79
C ALA A 608 -15.63 -9.99 -3.69
N ALA A 609 -15.62 -9.25 -2.58
CA ALA A 609 -14.73 -9.52 -1.45
C ALA A 609 -15.11 -10.82 -0.71
N LEU A 610 -16.41 -11.03 -0.44
CA LEU A 610 -16.91 -12.24 0.20
C LEU A 610 -16.69 -13.46 -0.71
N GLN A 611 -16.82 -13.30 -2.02
CA GLN A 611 -16.48 -14.32 -3.01
C GLN A 611 -15.00 -14.71 -2.92
N ASP A 612 -14.07 -13.75 -2.90
CA ASP A 612 -12.64 -14.04 -2.85
C ASP A 612 -12.27 -14.81 -1.56
N ILE A 613 -12.80 -14.37 -0.41
CA ILE A 613 -12.59 -15.04 0.88
C ILE A 613 -13.17 -16.48 0.85
N ALA A 614 -14.36 -16.66 0.27
CA ALA A 614 -14.97 -17.96 0.13
C ALA A 614 -14.14 -18.89 -0.78
N LEU A 615 -13.60 -18.39 -1.89
CA LEU A 615 -12.76 -19.17 -2.81
C LEU A 615 -11.42 -19.56 -2.20
N GLN A 616 -10.79 -18.66 -1.44
CA GLN A 616 -9.57 -18.98 -0.68
C GLN A 616 -9.80 -20.16 0.28
N THR A 617 -11.02 -20.32 0.80
CA THR A 617 -11.39 -21.46 1.66
C THR A 617 -11.32 -22.79 0.89
N LEU A 618 -11.68 -22.83 -0.41
CA LEU A 618 -11.54 -24.02 -1.26
C LEU A 618 -10.09 -24.31 -1.67
N VAL A 619 -9.21 -23.31 -1.68
CA VAL A 619 -7.77 -23.51 -1.93
C VAL A 619 -7.08 -24.07 -0.69
N ARG A 620 -7.47 -23.58 0.49
CA ARG A 620 -6.87 -23.95 1.79
C ARG A 620 -7.20 -25.38 2.23
N HIS A 621 -8.41 -25.86 1.94
CA HIS A 621 -8.82 -27.23 2.24
C HIS A 621 -8.77 -28.05 0.95
N ARG A 622 -8.06 -29.20 0.90
CA ARG A 622 -8.18 -30.14 -0.24
C ARG A 622 -9.66 -30.54 -0.38
N PRO A 623 -10.44 -29.95 -1.32
CA PRO A 623 -11.88 -29.89 -1.11
C PRO A 623 -12.53 -31.18 -1.59
N HIS A 624 -13.23 -31.87 -0.68
CA HIS A 624 -14.11 -32.97 -1.06
C HIS A 624 -15.31 -32.39 -1.84
N THR A 625 -15.57 -32.96 -3.01
CA THR A 625 -16.69 -32.49 -3.85
C THR A 625 -18.00 -32.75 -3.11
N GLY A 626 -18.80 -31.70 -2.89
CA GLY A 626 -20.08 -31.80 -2.18
C GLY A 626 -20.03 -31.57 -0.67
N ALA A 627 -18.87 -31.26 -0.08
CA ALA A 627 -18.76 -30.82 1.31
C ALA A 627 -18.94 -29.30 1.43
N LEU A 628 -19.63 -28.85 2.48
CA LEU A 628 -19.85 -27.43 2.78
C LEU A 628 -18.72 -26.93 3.69
N TYR A 629 -18.01 -25.90 3.27
CA TYR A 629 -16.92 -25.28 4.03
C TYR A 629 -17.31 -23.89 4.50
N LYS A 630 -17.10 -23.59 5.79
CA LYS A 630 -17.33 -22.26 6.35
C LYS A 630 -16.09 -21.38 6.16
N ALA A 631 -16.26 -20.20 5.58
CA ALA A 631 -15.17 -19.26 5.35
C ALA A 631 -14.79 -18.52 6.64
N MET A 632 -13.49 -18.29 6.85
CA MET A 632 -12.99 -17.50 7.99
C MET A 632 -13.03 -16.01 7.62
N LEU A 633 -13.93 -15.26 8.24
CA LEU A 633 -14.08 -13.83 8.00
C LEU A 633 -13.19 -13.00 8.95
N PRO A 634 -12.68 -11.83 8.52
CA PRO A 634 -11.96 -10.90 9.38
C PRO A 634 -12.84 -10.38 10.53
N ALA A 635 -12.23 -9.92 11.63
CA ALA A 635 -12.94 -9.39 12.80
C ALA A 635 -13.94 -8.26 12.46
N ASN A 636 -13.66 -7.46 11.43
CA ASN A 636 -14.52 -6.37 10.97
C ASN A 636 -15.85 -6.85 10.34
N LEU A 637 -15.96 -8.13 9.95
CA LEU A 637 -17.17 -8.77 9.40
C LEU A 637 -17.78 -9.79 10.39
N SER A 638 -17.43 -9.67 11.66
CA SER A 638 -18.01 -10.51 12.72
C SER A 638 -19.54 -10.36 12.74
N GLY A 639 -20.26 -11.48 12.79
CA GLY A 639 -21.72 -11.53 12.70
C GLY A 639 -22.28 -11.84 11.31
N MET A 640 -21.45 -11.88 10.26
CA MET A 640 -21.80 -12.49 8.98
C MET A 640 -21.36 -13.96 8.94
N ASN A 641 -22.09 -14.80 8.20
CA ASN A 641 -21.69 -16.19 7.92
C ASN A 641 -21.57 -16.39 6.41
N VAL A 642 -20.40 -16.83 5.95
CA VAL A 642 -20.17 -17.19 4.55
C VAL A 642 -19.72 -18.65 4.48
N SER A 643 -20.28 -19.40 3.54
CA SER A 643 -19.91 -20.79 3.30
C SER A 643 -19.88 -21.10 1.81
N ILE A 644 -19.08 -22.09 1.42
CA ILE A 644 -18.86 -22.45 0.03
C ILE A 644 -18.97 -23.97 -0.16
N VAL A 645 -19.59 -24.38 -1.27
CA VAL A 645 -19.64 -25.78 -1.69
C VAL A 645 -19.21 -25.90 -3.15
N ARG A 646 -18.35 -26.89 -3.43
CA ARG A 646 -17.93 -27.22 -4.81
C ARG A 646 -18.70 -28.44 -5.30
N LEU A 647 -19.38 -28.32 -6.43
CA LEU A 647 -20.22 -29.38 -7.03
C LEU A 647 -19.83 -29.66 -8.49
N ARG A 648 -20.10 -30.87 -8.95
CA ARG A 648 -20.12 -31.18 -10.40
C ARG A 648 -21.47 -30.80 -10.97
N SER A 649 -21.51 -30.21 -12.16
CA SER A 649 -22.76 -29.78 -12.81
C SER A 649 -23.73 -30.95 -13.03
N ARG A 650 -23.20 -32.16 -13.29
CA ARG A 650 -24.00 -33.39 -13.36
C ARG A 650 -24.71 -33.73 -12.05
N ARG A 651 -24.10 -33.44 -10.89
CA ARG A 651 -24.72 -33.67 -9.58
C ARG A 651 -25.84 -32.66 -9.32
N LEU A 652 -25.61 -31.39 -9.66
CA LEU A 652 -26.64 -30.35 -9.60
C LEU A 652 -27.84 -30.67 -10.50
N TRP A 653 -27.60 -31.21 -11.70
CA TRP A 653 -28.66 -31.67 -12.60
C TRP A 653 -29.40 -32.90 -12.07
N ASN A 654 -28.70 -33.92 -11.57
CA ASN A 654 -29.35 -35.17 -11.14
C ASN A 654 -30.10 -35.05 -9.81
N ILE A 655 -29.54 -34.29 -8.85
CA ILE A 655 -29.98 -34.31 -7.43
C ILE A 655 -30.36 -32.91 -6.93
N GLY A 656 -29.85 -31.85 -7.55
CA GLY A 656 -29.97 -30.48 -7.03
C GLY A 656 -28.90 -30.18 -5.97
N ALA A 657 -29.16 -29.14 -5.17
CA ALA A 657 -28.31 -28.78 -4.04
C ALA A 657 -29.17 -28.39 -2.84
N ASN A 658 -28.87 -28.97 -1.69
CA ASN A 658 -29.59 -28.69 -0.45
C ASN A 658 -28.56 -28.43 0.65
N PHE A 659 -28.21 -27.16 0.83
CA PHE A 659 -27.21 -26.73 1.81
C PHE A 659 -27.69 -25.46 2.50
N SER A 660 -27.41 -25.37 3.81
CA SER A 660 -27.83 -24.22 4.63
C SER A 660 -29.35 -24.01 4.53
N ASN A 661 -29.79 -22.78 4.22
CA ASN A 661 -31.18 -22.37 4.10
C ASN A 661 -31.75 -22.49 2.67
N PHE A 662 -30.98 -23.06 1.72
CA PHE A 662 -31.31 -23.05 0.30
C PHE A 662 -31.49 -24.46 -0.27
N HIS A 663 -32.58 -24.65 -1.00
CA HIS A 663 -32.88 -25.85 -1.77
C HIS A 663 -33.02 -25.50 -3.25
N ILE A 664 -32.01 -25.87 -4.03
CA ILE A 664 -31.96 -25.75 -5.48
C ILE A 664 -32.46 -27.08 -6.07
N PRO A 665 -33.51 -27.07 -6.91
CA PRO A 665 -34.11 -28.29 -7.43
C PRO A 665 -33.17 -29.05 -8.37
N SER A 666 -33.47 -30.34 -8.56
CA SER A 666 -32.85 -31.13 -9.64
C SER A 666 -33.21 -30.53 -11.01
N ARG A 667 -32.51 -30.94 -12.07
CA ARG A 667 -32.64 -30.40 -13.44
C ARG A 667 -32.24 -28.93 -13.58
N THR A 668 -31.50 -28.39 -12.63
CA THR A 668 -30.94 -27.03 -12.73
C THR A 668 -29.67 -27.03 -13.61
N LEU A 669 -29.64 -26.17 -14.63
CA LEU A 669 -28.50 -25.97 -15.54
C LEU A 669 -27.78 -24.66 -15.23
N THR A 670 -26.46 -24.67 -15.35
CA THR A 670 -25.67 -23.43 -15.36
C THR A 670 -25.58 -22.88 -16.79
N VAL A 671 -25.71 -21.58 -16.94
CA VAL A 671 -25.50 -20.87 -18.20
C VAL A 671 -24.40 -19.80 -17.99
N PRO A 672 -23.22 -19.94 -18.63
CA PRO A 672 -22.79 -21.05 -19.50
C PRO A 672 -22.59 -22.39 -18.75
N HIS A 673 -22.57 -23.50 -19.50
CA HIS A 673 -22.31 -24.83 -18.92
C HIS A 673 -20.84 -24.97 -18.51
N VAL A 674 -20.60 -25.44 -17.28
CA VAL A 674 -19.24 -25.70 -16.76
C VAL A 674 -19.11 -27.13 -16.25
N ARG A 675 -17.89 -27.65 -16.09
CA ARG A 675 -17.68 -29.02 -15.54
C ARG A 675 -17.90 -29.06 -14.02
N ARG A 676 -17.42 -28.03 -13.32
CA ARG A 676 -17.53 -27.88 -11.87
C ARG A 676 -17.93 -26.45 -11.54
N LEU A 677 -18.81 -26.29 -10.57
CA LEU A 677 -19.28 -25.00 -10.09
C LEU A 677 -19.05 -24.87 -8.58
N ALA A 678 -18.91 -23.63 -8.11
CA ALA A 678 -18.90 -23.29 -6.70
C ALA A 678 -20.15 -22.48 -6.38
N ILE A 679 -20.83 -22.84 -5.29
CA ILE A 679 -21.96 -22.07 -4.75
C ILE A 679 -21.49 -21.44 -3.44
N VAL A 680 -21.54 -20.12 -3.38
CA VAL A 680 -21.22 -19.33 -2.18
C VAL A 680 -22.52 -18.92 -1.53
N TYR A 681 -22.75 -19.37 -0.30
CA TYR A 681 -23.88 -18.96 0.54
C TYR A 681 -23.44 -17.86 1.49
N GLN A 682 -24.26 -16.84 1.63
CA GLN A 682 -24.03 -15.66 2.45
C GLN A 682 -25.22 -15.42 3.37
N ASP A 683 -24.94 -15.16 4.64
CA ASP A 683 -25.91 -14.72 5.63
C ASP A 683 -25.35 -13.47 6.31
N PHE A 684 -26.02 -12.35 6.11
CA PHE A 684 -25.56 -11.03 6.55
C PHE A 684 -25.88 -10.77 8.02
N GLY A 685 -26.74 -11.58 8.67
CA GLY A 685 -27.09 -11.41 10.08
C GLY A 685 -27.48 -9.95 10.42
N ASN A 686 -26.87 -9.39 11.46
CA ASN A 686 -27.11 -8.02 11.93
C ASN A 686 -26.70 -6.93 10.93
N TRP A 687 -25.93 -7.26 9.90
CA TRP A 687 -25.49 -6.32 8.87
C TRP A 687 -26.51 -6.10 7.77
N SER A 688 -27.60 -6.86 7.76
CA SER A 688 -28.64 -6.81 6.73
C SER A 688 -29.16 -5.39 6.45
N SER A 689 -29.42 -4.61 7.51
CA SER A 689 -29.91 -3.22 7.40
C SER A 689 -28.87 -2.21 6.92
N ASN A 690 -27.58 -2.56 6.96
CA ASN A 690 -26.51 -1.67 6.51
C ASN A 690 -26.29 -1.75 4.99
N TYR A 691 -26.65 -2.89 4.39
CA TYR A 691 -26.43 -3.16 2.96
C TYR A 691 -27.72 -3.24 2.14
N TYR A 692 -28.85 -3.59 2.77
CA TYR A 692 -30.14 -3.76 2.09
C TYR A 692 -31.21 -2.90 2.73
N SER A 693 -31.96 -2.19 1.89
CA SER A 693 -33.09 -1.36 2.29
C SER A 693 -34.30 -1.69 1.42
N VAL A 694 -35.47 -1.88 2.06
CA VAL A 694 -36.73 -2.21 1.40
C VAL A 694 -37.75 -1.10 1.70
N PRO A 695 -37.89 -0.09 0.83
CA PRO A 695 -38.72 1.08 1.10
C PRO A 695 -40.17 0.71 1.43
N GLY A 696 -40.68 1.21 2.57
CA GLY A 696 -42.05 0.98 3.01
C GLY A 696 -42.30 -0.34 3.76
N TYR A 697 -41.27 -1.17 3.92
CA TYR A 697 -41.33 -2.41 4.67
C TYR A 697 -40.22 -2.47 5.72
N SER A 698 -40.40 -3.33 6.72
CA SER A 698 -39.40 -3.67 7.73
C SER A 698 -38.97 -5.11 7.52
N MET A 699 -37.67 -5.37 7.48
CA MET A 699 -37.11 -6.72 7.42
C MET A 699 -37.30 -7.41 8.77
N ILE A 700 -37.84 -8.63 8.77
CA ILE A 700 -38.03 -9.45 9.97
C ILE A 700 -37.05 -10.61 10.06
N THR A 701 -36.38 -10.94 8.95
CA THR A 701 -35.30 -11.93 8.90
C THR A 701 -34.02 -11.29 8.37
N PRO A 702 -32.83 -11.83 8.71
CA PRO A 702 -31.60 -11.40 8.07
C PRO A 702 -31.65 -11.67 6.56
N VAL A 703 -30.88 -10.89 5.81
CA VAL A 703 -30.72 -11.07 4.37
C VAL A 703 -29.76 -12.23 4.14
N THR A 704 -30.25 -13.26 3.47
CA THR A 704 -29.47 -14.43 3.08
C THR A 704 -29.46 -14.56 1.57
N GLY A 705 -28.31 -14.85 0.98
CA GLY A 705 -28.19 -15.01 -0.47
C GLY A 705 -27.25 -16.15 -0.87
N PHE A 706 -27.26 -16.45 -2.15
CA PHE A 706 -26.25 -17.32 -2.74
C PHE A 706 -25.88 -16.86 -4.14
N MET A 707 -24.65 -17.18 -4.54
CA MET A 707 -24.12 -16.92 -5.88
C MET A 707 -23.37 -18.14 -6.41
N VAL A 708 -23.38 -18.30 -7.74
CA VAL A 708 -22.81 -19.43 -8.45
C VAL A 708 -21.69 -18.99 -9.38
N PHE A 709 -20.58 -19.74 -9.35
CA PHE A 709 -19.32 -19.39 -10.01
C PHE A 709 -18.68 -20.62 -10.67
N ASP A 710 -17.87 -20.40 -11.71
CA ASP A 710 -17.11 -21.48 -12.36
C ASP A 710 -15.96 -22.00 -11.48
N ALA A 711 -16.02 -23.26 -11.07
CA ALA A 711 -14.98 -23.91 -10.26
C ALA A 711 -14.22 -24.99 -11.04
N SER A 712 -14.22 -24.91 -12.37
CA SER A 712 -13.43 -25.79 -13.23
C SER A 712 -11.95 -25.60 -12.98
N ASN A 713 -11.49 -24.34 -12.85
CA ASN A 713 -10.15 -23.98 -12.42
C ASN A 713 -10.18 -23.12 -11.15
N VAL A 714 -10.03 -23.74 -9.98
CA VAL A 714 -10.07 -23.06 -8.66
C VAL A 714 -8.87 -22.12 -8.47
N ARG A 715 -7.82 -22.23 -9.29
CA ARG A 715 -6.62 -21.37 -9.25
C ARG A 715 -6.72 -20.16 -10.19
N ALA A 716 -7.82 -20.01 -10.94
CA ALA A 716 -8.01 -18.86 -11.81
C ALA A 716 -8.24 -17.58 -10.99
N ARG A 717 -7.44 -16.52 -11.24
CA ARG A 717 -7.51 -15.22 -10.54
C ARG A 717 -8.82 -14.46 -10.74
N ARG A 718 -9.64 -14.84 -11.72
CA ARG A 718 -10.96 -14.27 -11.96
C ARG A 718 -11.90 -15.40 -12.35
N ILE A 719 -12.85 -15.69 -11.47
CA ILE A 719 -13.87 -16.69 -11.72
C ILE A 719 -15.10 -16.02 -12.31
N THR A 720 -15.65 -16.63 -13.36
CA THR A 720 -16.87 -16.16 -14.01
C THR A 720 -18.11 -16.50 -13.19
N LYS A 721 -18.99 -15.50 -13.00
CA LYS A 721 -20.32 -15.70 -12.43
C LYS A 721 -21.17 -16.49 -13.42
N LEU A 722 -21.90 -17.49 -12.94
CA LEU A 722 -22.78 -18.35 -13.74
C LEU A 722 -24.23 -18.02 -13.40
N SER A 723 -25.12 -18.05 -14.39
CA SER A 723 -26.57 -17.96 -14.17
C SER A 723 -27.17 -19.36 -14.03
N LEU A 724 -28.29 -19.49 -13.31
CA LEU A 724 -29.00 -20.75 -13.16
C LEU A 724 -30.28 -20.75 -14.00
N ASN A 725 -30.58 -21.87 -14.63
CA ASN A 725 -31.86 -22.14 -15.28
C ASN A 725 -32.47 -23.39 -14.64
N THR A 726 -33.55 -23.21 -13.89
CA THR A 726 -34.19 -24.25 -13.08
C THR A 726 -35.30 -25.03 -13.80
N THR A 727 -35.50 -24.83 -15.11
CA THR A 727 -36.49 -25.56 -15.93
C THR A 727 -37.93 -25.58 -15.38
N GLY A 728 -38.31 -24.54 -14.63
CA GLY A 728 -39.67 -24.31 -14.14
C GLY A 728 -39.90 -24.60 -12.65
N GLU A 729 -39.05 -25.38 -11.99
CA GLU A 729 -39.12 -25.57 -10.53
C GLU A 729 -38.42 -24.41 -9.79
N PRO A 730 -39.05 -23.79 -8.77
CA PRO A 730 -38.44 -22.67 -8.06
C PRO A 730 -37.40 -23.15 -7.04
N ILE A 731 -36.36 -22.33 -6.86
CA ILE A 731 -35.42 -22.41 -5.75
C ILE A 731 -36.15 -22.02 -4.46
N VAL A 732 -36.05 -22.87 -3.44
CA VAL A 732 -36.75 -22.69 -2.17
C VAL A 732 -35.77 -22.19 -1.11
N ILE A 733 -36.10 -21.05 -0.49
CA ILE A 733 -35.31 -20.42 0.56
C ILE A 733 -36.10 -20.52 1.88
N ARG A 734 -35.55 -21.18 2.89
CA ARG A 734 -36.20 -21.40 4.19
C ARG A 734 -35.53 -20.55 5.28
N PHE A 735 -36.31 -19.75 5.99
CA PHE A 735 -35.85 -18.98 7.14
C PHE A 735 -36.21 -19.69 8.45
N SER A 736 -35.32 -19.66 9.45
CA SER A 736 -35.60 -20.21 10.78
C SER A 736 -36.60 -19.34 11.54
N ASP A 737 -37.53 -19.96 12.28
CA ASP A 737 -38.70 -19.31 12.88
C ASP A 737 -38.36 -18.03 13.68
N PRO A 738 -38.82 -16.85 13.24
CA PRO A 738 -38.92 -15.68 14.12
C PRO A 738 -39.92 -15.99 15.23
N THR A 739 -39.61 -15.63 16.47
CA THR A 739 -40.55 -15.72 17.60
C THR A 739 -41.75 -14.81 17.36
N PHE A 740 -42.81 -15.35 16.75
CA PHE A 740 -44.02 -14.60 16.44
C PHE A 740 -44.99 -14.61 17.63
N SER A 741 -45.40 -13.43 18.10
CA SER A 741 -46.63 -13.28 18.87
C SER A 741 -47.82 -13.46 17.91
N ASP A 742 -48.68 -14.41 18.25
CA ASP A 742 -49.74 -14.98 17.40
C ASP A 742 -50.76 -13.98 16.83
N GLY A 743 -51.24 -14.25 15.61
CA GLY A 743 -52.61 -13.91 15.20
C GLY A 743 -52.89 -12.88 14.09
N MET A 744 -51.95 -12.01 13.67
CA MET A 744 -52.35 -10.90 12.76
C MET A 744 -51.37 -10.47 11.65
N ILE A 745 -50.33 -11.23 11.35
CA ILE A 745 -49.23 -10.78 10.44
C ILE A 745 -49.09 -11.63 9.17
N SER A 746 -49.63 -12.86 9.10
CA SER A 746 -49.36 -13.81 8.00
C SER A 746 -49.85 -13.39 6.61
N ARG A 747 -50.82 -12.47 6.50
CA ARG A 747 -51.30 -11.96 5.19
C ARG A 747 -50.53 -10.75 4.65
N ALA A 748 -49.69 -10.12 5.47
CA ALA A 748 -48.97 -8.90 5.11
C ALA A 748 -47.47 -9.14 4.86
N THR A 749 -46.95 -10.32 5.23
CA THR A 749 -45.57 -10.72 4.97
C THR A 749 -45.33 -10.94 3.47
N ARG A 750 -44.23 -10.40 2.97
CA ARG A 750 -43.78 -10.57 1.58
C ARG A 750 -42.33 -11.04 1.57
N CYS A 751 -41.95 -11.75 0.53
CA CYS A 751 -40.56 -12.03 0.23
C CYS A 751 -39.99 -10.86 -0.57
N ALA A 752 -38.87 -10.31 -0.10
CA ALA A 752 -38.07 -9.37 -0.86
C ALA A 752 -36.89 -10.12 -1.46
N THR A 753 -36.72 -9.98 -2.77
CA THR A 753 -35.65 -10.59 -3.55
C THR A 753 -34.82 -9.49 -4.19
N PHE A 754 -33.51 -9.52 -3.97
CA PHE A 754 -32.54 -8.66 -4.63
C PHE A 754 -31.87 -9.50 -5.72
N SER A 755 -32.18 -9.17 -6.96
CA SER A 755 -31.61 -9.81 -8.14
C SER A 755 -30.11 -9.54 -8.24
N SER A 756 -29.43 -10.32 -9.08
CA SER A 756 -27.98 -10.21 -9.30
C SER A 756 -27.49 -8.86 -9.87
N ASP A 757 -28.41 -8.03 -10.35
CA ASP A 757 -28.23 -6.65 -10.85
C ASP A 757 -28.63 -5.57 -9.81
N GLY A 758 -28.97 -5.99 -8.58
CA GLY A 758 -29.39 -5.10 -7.49
C GLY A 758 -30.86 -4.66 -7.55
N ALA A 759 -31.67 -5.21 -8.46
CA ALA A 759 -33.09 -4.88 -8.54
C ALA A 759 -33.89 -5.55 -7.39
N LEU A 760 -34.70 -4.76 -6.69
CA LEU A 760 -35.59 -5.23 -5.63
C LEU A 760 -36.94 -5.67 -6.21
N ASN A 761 -37.34 -6.91 -5.96
CA ASN A 761 -38.67 -7.43 -6.31
C ASN A 761 -39.37 -7.98 -5.05
N LEU A 762 -40.69 -7.80 -4.97
CA LEU A 762 -41.51 -8.23 -3.85
C LEU A 762 -42.51 -9.30 -4.31
N SER A 763 -42.40 -10.51 -3.78
CA SER A 763 -43.30 -11.62 -4.08
C SER A 763 -44.16 -11.99 -2.86
N GLN A 764 -45.35 -12.55 -3.13
CA GLN A 764 -46.21 -13.08 -2.06
C GLN A 764 -45.66 -14.42 -1.58
N MET A 765 -45.78 -14.65 -0.26
CA MET A 765 -45.41 -15.92 0.35
C MET A 765 -46.56 -16.92 0.21
N SER A 766 -46.30 -18.10 -0.36
CA SER A 766 -47.27 -19.20 -0.39
C SER A 766 -47.23 -20.06 0.88
N GLN A 767 -46.07 -20.12 1.55
CA GLN A 767 -45.85 -20.84 2.80
C GLN A 767 -45.14 -19.93 3.83
N PRO A 768 -45.43 -20.06 5.13
CA PRO A 768 -44.76 -19.29 6.17
C PRO A 768 -43.26 -19.58 6.17
N ASN A 769 -42.45 -18.55 6.38
CA ASN A 769 -40.98 -18.62 6.47
C ASN A 769 -40.27 -19.17 5.21
N VAL A 770 -40.96 -19.26 4.07
CA VAL A 770 -40.41 -19.76 2.81
C VAL A 770 -40.56 -18.75 1.69
N CYS A 771 -39.45 -18.48 0.99
CA CYS A 771 -39.42 -17.69 -0.23
C CYS A 771 -39.06 -18.56 -1.44
N TYR A 772 -39.56 -18.16 -2.61
CA TYR A 772 -39.33 -18.84 -3.88
C TYR A 772 -38.65 -17.89 -4.86
N SER A 773 -37.63 -18.38 -5.56
CA SER A 773 -36.91 -17.63 -6.61
C SER A 773 -36.64 -18.52 -7.81
N GLN A 774 -36.50 -17.92 -8.99
CA GLN A 774 -36.05 -18.62 -10.22
C GLN A 774 -34.57 -18.41 -10.49
N ASP A 775 -33.94 -17.43 -9.83
CA ASP A 775 -32.54 -17.05 -10.04
C ASP A 775 -31.81 -16.87 -8.69
N GLN A 776 -30.48 -16.79 -8.77
CA GLN A 776 -29.60 -16.46 -7.65
C GLN A 776 -29.72 -14.99 -7.22
N GLY A 777 -29.34 -14.68 -5.98
CA GLY A 777 -29.47 -13.34 -5.42
C GLY A 777 -29.56 -13.35 -3.90
N HIS A 778 -30.08 -12.28 -3.32
CA HIS A 778 -30.29 -12.13 -1.88
C HIS A 778 -31.77 -12.04 -1.52
N PHE A 779 -32.14 -12.60 -0.37
CA PHE A 779 -33.54 -12.83 0.00
C PHE A 779 -33.77 -12.47 1.46
N THR A 780 -34.93 -11.88 1.76
CA THR A 780 -35.39 -11.59 3.12
C THR A 780 -36.91 -11.54 3.19
N ILE A 781 -37.47 -11.74 4.39
CA ILE A 781 -38.91 -11.61 4.64
C ILE A 781 -39.17 -10.21 5.23
N VAL A 782 -40.18 -9.53 4.69
CA VAL A 782 -40.52 -8.16 5.04
C VAL A 782 -41.99 -7.99 5.40
N VAL A 783 -42.27 -7.04 6.29
CA VAL A 783 -43.63 -6.64 6.71
C VAL A 783 -43.88 -5.15 6.46
N PRO A 784 -45.08 -4.74 6.00
CA PRO A 784 -45.36 -3.34 5.72
C PRO A 784 -45.37 -2.51 7.01
N LEU A 785 -44.72 -1.35 6.97
CA LEU A 785 -44.72 -0.40 8.08
C LEU A 785 -46.12 0.23 8.22
N LYS A 786 -46.84 -0.07 9.32
CA LYS A 786 -48.13 0.57 9.62
C LYS A 786 -47.92 2.08 9.83
N LYS A 787 -48.35 2.91 8.87
CA LYS A 787 -48.41 4.37 9.06
C LYS A 787 -49.36 4.69 10.22
N LYS A 788 -48.83 5.13 11.37
CA LYS A 788 -49.65 5.79 12.40
C LYS A 788 -50.24 7.05 11.79
N LYS A 789 -51.57 7.10 11.61
CA LYS A 789 -52.30 8.36 11.39
C LYS A 789 -52.04 9.25 12.61
N LYS A 790 -51.12 10.21 12.50
CA LYS A 790 -50.99 11.30 13.48
C LYS A 790 -52.29 12.11 13.43
N LYS A 791 -53.04 12.12 14.53
CA LYS A 791 -54.07 13.14 14.78
C LYS A 791 -53.39 14.50 14.79
N THR A 792 -53.44 15.21 13.66
CA THR A 792 -53.06 16.61 13.54
C THR A 792 -54.22 17.46 14.06
N GLY A 793 -54.03 18.05 15.24
CA GLY A 793 -54.99 18.98 15.85
C GLY A 793 -54.47 19.76 17.06
N GLN A 794 -53.45 19.28 17.79
CA GLN A 794 -52.99 19.95 19.03
C GLN A 794 -51.57 20.55 18.97
N TRP A 795 -50.72 20.09 18.05
CA TRP A 795 -49.30 20.49 18.02
C TRP A 795 -49.08 21.88 17.43
N TYR A 796 -49.88 22.28 16.44
CA TYR A 796 -49.74 23.58 15.76
C TYR A 796 -49.97 24.77 16.71
N LEU A 797 -50.88 24.63 17.68
CA LEU A 797 -51.15 25.65 18.70
C LEU A 797 -50.00 25.83 19.70
N TRP A 798 -49.32 24.75 20.07
CA TRP A 798 -48.14 24.82 20.96
C TRP A 798 -46.92 25.43 20.24
N VAL A 799 -46.77 25.16 18.95
CA VAL A 799 -45.67 25.74 18.15
C VAL A 799 -45.85 27.24 17.99
N ILE A 800 -47.07 27.74 17.76
CA ILE A 800 -47.33 29.19 17.70
C ILE A 800 -47.05 29.86 19.05
N GLY A 801 -47.45 29.24 20.16
CA GLY A 801 -47.16 29.75 21.52
C GLY A 801 -45.66 29.83 21.83
N PHE A 802 -44.89 28.81 21.44
CA PHE A 802 -43.44 28.80 21.62
C PHE A 802 -42.71 29.81 20.72
N VAL A 803 -43.15 29.99 19.47
CA VAL A 803 -42.55 30.96 18.54
C VAL A 803 -42.82 32.40 18.98
N LEU A 804 -44.03 32.70 19.48
CA LEU A 804 -44.35 34.01 20.06
C LEU A 804 -43.60 34.25 21.38
N GLY A 805 -43.51 33.24 22.26
CA GLY A 805 -42.77 33.33 23.50
C GLY A 805 -41.27 33.55 23.28
N PHE A 806 -40.67 32.83 22.34
CA PHE A 806 -39.26 32.99 21.99
C PHE A 806 -38.99 34.33 21.29
N GLY A 807 -39.93 34.82 20.49
CA GLY A 807 -39.87 36.16 19.91
C GLY A 807 -39.82 37.26 20.98
N VAL A 808 -40.63 37.15 22.04
CA VAL A 808 -40.62 38.08 23.17
C VAL A 808 -39.33 37.95 23.97
N LEU A 809 -38.82 36.74 24.20
CA LEU A 809 -37.56 36.51 24.93
C LEU A 809 -36.34 37.07 24.18
N VAL A 810 -36.31 36.92 22.86
CA VAL A 810 -35.27 37.52 22.01
C VAL A 810 -35.42 39.04 21.95
N LEU A 811 -36.64 39.58 21.96
CA LEU A 811 -36.87 41.03 22.00
C LEU A 811 -36.43 41.63 23.34
N VAL A 812 -36.72 40.96 24.46
CA VAL A 812 -36.27 41.36 25.81
C VAL A 812 -34.76 41.22 25.95
N GLY A 813 -34.16 40.16 25.39
CA GLY A 813 -32.71 40.00 25.32
C GLY A 813 -32.04 41.07 24.47
N TYR A 814 -32.61 41.42 23.30
CA TYR A 814 -32.12 42.48 22.43
C TYR A 814 -32.24 43.85 23.10
N LEU A 815 -33.38 44.14 23.75
CA LEU A 815 -33.56 45.36 24.53
C LEU A 815 -32.62 45.41 25.73
N GLY A 816 -32.39 44.28 26.41
CA GLY A 816 -31.44 44.14 27.51
C GLY A 816 -29.99 44.39 27.05
N VAL A 817 -29.60 43.90 25.88
CA VAL A 817 -28.29 44.13 25.25
C VAL A 817 -28.15 45.58 24.78
N VAL A 818 -29.20 46.18 24.20
CA VAL A 818 -29.19 47.60 23.79
C VAL A 818 -29.13 48.53 25.00
N VAL A 819 -29.83 48.22 26.09
CA VAL A 819 -29.79 48.98 27.35
C VAL A 819 -28.45 48.80 28.05
N SER A 820 -27.87 47.59 28.08
CA SER A 820 -26.54 47.36 28.66
C SER A 820 -25.40 47.93 27.80
N LEU A 821 -25.53 47.97 26.47
CA LEU A 821 -24.61 48.70 25.58
C LEU A 821 -24.76 50.23 25.71
N LYS A 822 -25.98 50.74 25.95
CA LYS A 822 -26.18 52.16 26.30
C LYS A 822 -25.62 52.48 27.69
N LEU A 823 -25.77 51.59 28.69
CA LEU A 823 -25.17 51.73 30.03
C LEU A 823 -23.63 51.60 30.02
N LEU A 824 -23.07 50.77 29.15
CA LEU A 824 -21.62 50.65 28.97
C LEU A 824 -21.05 51.84 28.19
N LYS A 825 -21.80 52.41 27.24
CA LYS A 825 -21.44 53.67 26.57
C LYS A 825 -21.51 54.87 27.52
N THR A 826 -22.51 54.97 28.40
CA THR A 826 -22.57 56.04 29.41
C THR A 826 -21.53 55.85 30.51
N LYS A 827 -21.20 54.61 30.91
CA LYS A 827 -20.07 54.34 31.81
C LYS A 827 -18.70 54.63 31.18
N LYS A 828 -18.52 54.40 29.86
CA LYS A 828 -17.29 54.82 29.15
C LYS A 828 -17.17 56.34 29.01
N ILE A 829 -18.29 57.06 28.88
CA ILE A 829 -18.30 58.54 28.86
C ILE A 829 -18.05 59.11 30.27
N GLN A 830 -18.61 58.50 31.33
CA GLN A 830 -18.31 58.87 32.72
C GLN A 830 -16.88 58.53 33.19
N VAL A 831 -16.20 57.58 32.52
CA VAL A 831 -14.78 57.28 32.77
C VAL A 831 -13.85 58.20 31.96
N MET A 832 -14.32 58.82 30.88
CA MET A 832 -13.55 59.81 30.11
C MET A 832 -13.81 61.27 30.54
N GLU A 833 -14.89 61.58 31.25
CA GLU A 833 -15.04 62.86 31.97
C GLU A 833 -14.16 62.90 33.24
N LYS A 834 -13.91 61.75 33.87
CA LYS A 834 -13.11 61.65 35.10
C LYS A 834 -11.59 61.84 34.93
N GLN A 835 -11.14 62.07 33.70
CA GLN A 835 -9.75 62.39 33.37
C GLN A 835 -9.59 63.82 32.81
N ALA A 836 -10.69 64.59 32.73
CA ALA A 836 -10.68 66.01 32.32
C ALA A 836 -10.97 66.98 33.48
N ASP A 837 -11.57 66.52 34.58
CA ASP A 837 -11.89 67.34 35.77
C ASP A 837 -10.81 67.28 36.88
N GLN A 838 -9.56 66.96 36.54
CA GLN A 838 -8.44 66.94 37.50
C GLN A 838 -7.50 68.16 37.39
N ASP A 839 -8.00 69.30 36.90
CA ASP A 839 -7.39 70.60 37.16
C ASP A 839 -8.44 71.53 37.79
N LEU A 840 -8.19 71.89 39.05
CA LEU A 840 -8.97 72.75 39.97
C LEU A 840 -10.19 72.14 40.69
N VAL A 841 -9.93 71.48 41.83
CA VAL A 841 -10.93 71.31 42.91
C VAL A 841 -10.50 72.18 44.09
N LEU A 842 -11.35 73.14 44.47
CA LEU A 842 -11.33 73.84 45.76
C LEU A 842 -11.85 72.90 46.87
N ASP A 843 -11.18 72.89 48.02
CA ASP A 843 -11.53 72.05 49.18
C ASP A 843 -12.91 72.40 49.80
N THR A 844 -13.62 71.38 50.29
CA THR A 844 -14.94 71.48 50.93
C THR A 844 -14.95 70.73 52.25
N ILE A 845 -15.63 71.26 53.27
CA ILE A 845 -15.77 70.66 54.61
C ILE A 845 -17.25 70.36 54.91
N TRP A 846 -17.47 69.33 55.72
CA TRP A 846 -18.79 68.93 56.21
C TRP A 846 -19.21 69.72 57.44
N VAL A 847 -20.40 70.34 57.40
CA VAL A 847 -21.04 70.94 58.58
C VAL A 847 -22.43 70.33 58.73
N GLY A 848 -22.57 69.45 59.72
CA GLY A 848 -23.79 68.66 59.89
C GLY A 848 -24.06 67.75 58.69
N ARG A 849 -25.27 67.79 58.13
CA ARG A 849 -25.69 66.97 56.97
C ARG A 849 -25.55 67.68 55.61
N SER A 850 -24.94 68.86 55.56
CA SER A 850 -24.76 69.62 54.32
C SER A 850 -23.29 69.94 54.07
N LYS A 851 -22.87 69.93 52.81
CA LYS A 851 -21.47 70.08 52.37
C LYS A 851 -21.27 71.48 51.79
N MET A 852 -20.30 72.25 52.32
CA MET A 852 -20.04 73.64 51.89
C MET A 852 -18.56 73.85 51.50
N PRO A 853 -18.25 74.74 50.53
CA PRO A 853 -16.88 75.08 50.15
C PRO A 853 -16.18 75.90 51.24
N TYR A 854 -14.92 75.56 51.51
CA TYR A 854 -14.06 76.23 52.49
C TYR A 854 -13.04 77.10 51.76
N ALA A 855 -13.05 78.40 52.02
CA ALA A 855 -12.01 79.33 51.55
C ALA A 855 -11.04 79.60 52.70
N THR A 856 -9.78 79.18 52.56
CA THR A 856 -8.70 79.53 53.48
C THR A 856 -8.39 81.02 53.32
N VAL A 857 -8.71 81.82 54.33
CA VAL A 857 -8.34 83.24 54.37
C VAL A 857 -6.84 83.35 54.65
N THR A 858 -6.04 83.60 53.62
CA THR A 858 -4.65 84.05 53.81
C THR A 858 -4.67 85.56 54.01
N ARG A 859 -4.58 85.95 55.28
CA ARG A 859 -4.42 87.33 55.74
C ARG A 859 -3.07 87.86 55.25
N THR A 860 -3.05 88.76 54.28
CA THR A 860 -1.86 89.58 54.01
C THR A 860 -1.71 90.58 55.16
N GLN A 861 -0.51 90.67 55.72
CA GLN A 861 -0.14 91.71 56.67
C GLN A 861 -0.20 93.09 55.97
N PRO A 862 -0.81 94.11 56.59
CA PRO A 862 -0.67 95.48 56.12
C PRO A 862 0.76 95.98 56.39
N VAL A 863 1.40 96.50 55.35
CA VAL A 863 2.60 97.34 55.46
C VAL A 863 2.20 98.66 56.09
N ILE A 864 2.85 99.01 57.19
CA ILE A 864 2.71 100.27 57.90
C ILE A 864 3.58 101.30 57.17
N GLU A 865 2.97 102.30 56.54
CA GLU A 865 3.66 103.56 56.28
C GLU A 865 3.52 104.45 57.52
N GLU A 866 4.66 104.76 58.12
CA GLU A 866 4.77 105.82 59.12
C GLU A 866 4.50 107.17 58.45
N GLY A 867 3.48 107.87 58.93
CA GLY A 867 3.28 109.30 58.72
C GLY A 867 3.03 109.94 60.08
N GLY A 868 4.12 110.35 60.73
CA GLY A 868 4.08 111.06 61.99
C GLY A 868 3.58 112.50 61.85
N PHE A 869 2.92 112.92 62.93
CA PHE A 869 2.85 114.27 63.50
C PHE A 869 2.02 115.38 62.82
N ALA A 870 1.21 115.97 63.73
CA ALA A 870 0.60 117.31 63.78
C ALA A 870 -0.74 117.49 63.07
#